data_AF-A0A9E2LU42-F1
#
_entry.id   AF-A0A9E2LU42-F1
#
_cell.length_a   1.000
_cell.length_b   1.000
_cell.length_c   1.000
_cell.angle_alpha   90.00
_cell.angle_beta   90.00
_cell.angle_gamma   90.00
#
_symmetry.space_group_name_H-M   'P 1'
#
loop_
_entity.id
_entity.type
_entity.pdbx_description
1 polymer ?
#
loop_
_entity_poly.entity_id
_entity_poly.type
_entity_poly.pdbx_seq_one_letter_code
_entity_poly.pdbx_strand_id
1 'polypeptide(L)'
;MDTDVLHFLRDFVGLFKGVQEEKIADLLTRSRLASFEANEAIVEFGEEGNFLGVMIDGEAEVSYGDDSGQRHRLAVLKPGDVFGEMSLMTGDRTTADVIGLAHCRAVIVPQDVFSSFVVSAPAAIRYVSKLIADRAKGSSDPQDRTLARAALSRSEDPYGLTLHTEVPMTLLVINCGSSSLKYNLFNTGDEAFNARGLVERIGSDRTLHTCTFKGSETVHVLPPGTHEEAFRAVLQTLASPEVGALRDLKDITAVGHRVVHGGERFSTPTLIDEDVIAEIERLSQLAPLHNPINLAGIRAARQLLPQVPQVAVFDTAFHHTLPPYAYLYGLPMEYYENKGVRRYGFHGMSHFYVALKAAQFLKRPFNELEIVSCHLGNGASLCAIDHGRSVDTSMGMTPTEGLIMGTRCGDLDPGALTYLARSEDLSVEGMERLINKESGLLGMSGISNDMREVEAAADAGNTHALLALKTFSYRIKKYIGAYCAAMHGVDAVIFTGGIGQGSAGVRSLACQGLAFMGIVIDEEKNRQAKGFLQVCDISAEDSAVRVLVVPTDEERMIARETLRVLDLRYVSEIIAQQKQLPVPIEISAHHVHLSREHVEALFGPGHQFTHHSDLSQPGQFACKEMVNLVGPKGRVDRVRVLGPERKATQVEIAMTEQFKLGVSPPVRESGDIENTPGLTLEGTAGSVVLDKGVICAHRHIHMSPEDALRFGLKDRNRVRIRVETGRDLIFGDVVVRVSPSFKLAMHLDTDEGNAASITTGMVGFVDGIQPD
;
A
#
# COMPACT_ATOMS: atom_id res chain seq x y z
N MET A 1 -8.99 -29.92 27.37
CA MET A 1 -8.07 -28.85 27.83
C MET A 1 -6.95 -29.56 28.58
N ASP A 2 -5.71 -29.40 28.14
CA ASP A 2 -4.57 -30.08 28.76
C ASP A 2 -4.17 -29.30 30.02
N THR A 3 -4.67 -29.75 31.18
CA THR A 3 -4.52 -29.06 32.46
C THR A 3 -3.04 -28.85 32.83
N ASP A 4 -2.16 -29.73 32.36
CA ASP A 4 -0.72 -29.64 32.62
C ASP A 4 -0.07 -28.49 31.83
N VAL A 5 -0.50 -28.26 30.59
CA VAL A 5 -0.04 -27.12 29.77
C VAL A 5 -0.50 -25.80 30.36
N LEU A 6 -1.75 -25.73 30.84
CA LEU A 6 -2.29 -24.52 31.48
C LEU A 6 -1.48 -24.13 32.73
N HIS A 7 -1.19 -25.10 33.62
CA HIS A 7 -0.34 -24.86 34.79
C HIS A 7 1.08 -24.47 34.37
N PHE A 8 1.63 -25.11 33.35
CA PHE A 8 2.95 -24.77 32.81
C PHE A 8 3.02 -23.32 32.34
N LEU A 9 2.05 -22.88 31.53
CA LEU A 9 1.98 -21.50 31.04
C LEU A 9 1.90 -20.51 32.20
N ARG A 10 1.03 -20.76 33.18
CA ARG A 10 0.83 -19.88 34.34
C ARG A 10 2.10 -19.74 35.20
N ASP A 11 2.77 -20.85 35.46
CA ASP A 11 3.80 -20.93 36.51
C ASP A 11 5.22 -20.72 35.96
N PHE A 12 5.48 -21.04 34.69
CA PHE A 12 6.84 -21.09 34.12
C PHE A 12 7.07 -20.16 32.93
N VAL A 13 6.02 -19.59 32.32
CA VAL A 13 6.17 -18.69 31.17
C VAL A 13 5.98 -17.24 31.64
N GLY A 14 7.01 -16.41 31.45
CA GLY A 14 7.02 -15.03 31.92
C GLY A 14 5.88 -14.17 31.38
N LEU A 15 5.37 -14.49 30.18
CA LEU A 15 4.24 -13.84 29.52
C LEU A 15 2.94 -13.89 30.35
N PHE A 16 2.68 -15.00 31.06
CA PHE A 16 1.43 -15.25 31.77
C PHE A 16 1.50 -14.95 33.27
N LYS A 17 2.62 -14.38 33.73
CA LYS A 17 2.83 -14.08 35.15
C LYS A 17 1.78 -13.09 35.67
N GLY A 18 1.00 -13.52 36.66
CA GLY A 18 -0.06 -12.71 37.27
C GLY A 18 -1.36 -12.63 36.46
N VAL A 19 -1.52 -13.47 35.44
CA VAL A 19 -2.75 -13.60 34.66
C VAL A 19 -3.67 -14.63 35.31
N GLN A 20 -4.98 -14.32 35.33
CA GLN A 20 -6.00 -15.24 35.86
C GLN A 20 -6.11 -16.51 35.03
N GLU A 21 -6.33 -17.64 35.69
CA GLU A 21 -6.35 -18.96 35.08
C GLU A 21 -7.44 -19.09 34.01
N GLU A 22 -8.60 -18.47 34.22
CA GLU A 22 -9.70 -18.50 33.23
C GLU A 22 -9.30 -17.85 31.89
N LYS A 23 -8.42 -16.84 31.92
CA LYS A 23 -7.95 -16.15 30.71
C LYS A 23 -6.90 -16.96 29.95
N ILE A 24 -6.04 -17.68 30.68
CA ILE A 24 -5.07 -18.61 30.07
C ILE A 24 -5.83 -19.79 29.46
N ALA A 25 -6.87 -20.27 30.13
CA ALA A 25 -7.77 -21.30 29.61
C ALA A 25 -8.46 -20.87 28.31
N ASP A 26 -9.01 -19.65 28.25
CA ASP A 26 -9.65 -19.09 27.04
C ASP A 26 -8.65 -18.87 25.88
N LEU A 27 -7.43 -18.44 26.18
CA LEU A 27 -6.38 -18.38 25.17
C LEU A 27 -6.05 -19.77 24.61
N LEU A 28 -5.94 -20.78 25.48
CA LEU A 28 -5.62 -22.16 25.09
C LEU A 28 -6.73 -22.82 24.25
N THR A 29 -8.01 -22.54 24.49
CA THR A 29 -9.11 -23.10 23.67
C THR A 29 -9.09 -22.58 22.24
N ARG A 30 -8.52 -21.39 22.03
CA ARG A 30 -8.39 -20.74 20.71
C ARG A 30 -6.98 -20.87 20.11
N SER A 31 -6.06 -21.53 20.80
CA SER A 31 -4.68 -21.76 20.37
C SER A 31 -4.47 -23.22 19.92
N ARG A 32 -3.40 -23.47 19.16
CA ARG A 32 -3.03 -24.83 18.74
C ARG A 32 -1.83 -25.32 19.53
N LEU A 33 -1.92 -26.52 20.12
CA LEU A 33 -0.75 -27.24 20.60
C LEU A 33 -0.15 -28.03 19.43
N ALA A 34 1.09 -27.73 19.05
CA ALA A 34 1.80 -28.36 17.95
C ALA A 34 3.04 -29.11 18.44
N SER A 35 3.33 -30.23 17.77
CA SER A 35 4.56 -31.01 17.98
C SER A 35 5.40 -30.95 16.72
N PHE A 36 6.72 -30.89 16.89
CA PHE A 36 7.69 -30.79 15.82
C PHE A 36 8.81 -31.81 16.07
N GLU A 37 9.22 -32.53 15.04
CA GLU A 37 10.32 -33.49 15.09
C GLU A 37 11.69 -32.79 15.11
N ALA A 38 12.74 -33.53 15.46
CA ALA A 38 14.09 -33.00 15.41
C ALA A 38 14.47 -32.59 13.97
N ASN A 39 15.02 -31.38 13.82
CA ASN A 39 15.32 -30.68 12.56
C ASN A 39 14.11 -30.21 11.75
N GLU A 40 12.89 -30.30 12.29
CA GLU A 40 11.70 -29.67 11.70
C GLU A 40 11.69 -28.17 12.02
N ALA A 41 11.33 -27.35 11.02
CA ALA A 41 11.14 -25.92 11.21
C ALA A 41 9.82 -25.66 11.94
N ILE A 42 9.91 -24.92 13.04
CA ILE A 42 8.78 -24.39 13.81
C ILE A 42 8.34 -23.04 13.23
N VAL A 43 9.30 -22.26 12.75
CA VAL A 43 9.12 -20.99 12.03
C VAL A 43 10.13 -20.99 10.88
N GLU A 44 9.70 -20.68 9.66
CA GLU A 44 10.62 -20.53 8.54
C GLU A 44 10.96 -19.06 8.30
N PHE A 45 12.20 -18.79 7.86
CA PHE A 45 12.67 -17.47 7.49
C PHE A 45 11.90 -16.90 6.28
N GLY A 46 11.37 -15.68 6.40
CA GLY A 46 10.65 -14.98 5.34
C GLY A 46 9.13 -15.22 5.32
N GLU A 47 8.60 -15.98 6.27
CA GLU A 47 7.16 -16.13 6.47
C GLU A 47 6.55 -14.91 7.18
N GLU A 48 5.23 -14.74 7.04
CA GLU A 48 4.49 -13.79 7.87
C GLU A 48 4.39 -14.32 9.29
N GLY A 49 4.96 -13.60 10.25
CA GLY A 49 4.82 -13.96 11.66
C GLY A 49 3.48 -13.52 12.23
N ASN A 50 2.43 -14.28 11.92
CA ASN A 50 1.05 -13.99 12.34
C ASN A 50 0.64 -14.72 13.63
N PHE A 51 1.61 -15.23 14.39
CA PHE A 51 1.36 -15.93 15.65
C PHE A 51 2.42 -15.64 16.71
N LEU A 52 2.07 -15.93 17.96
CA LEU A 52 3.00 -16.01 19.08
C LEU A 52 3.22 -17.47 19.46
N GLY A 53 4.46 -17.92 19.46
CA GLY A 53 4.86 -19.25 19.90
C GLY A 53 5.31 -19.25 21.36
N VAL A 54 4.91 -20.26 22.11
CA VAL A 54 5.42 -20.54 23.47
C VAL A 54 5.95 -21.96 23.52
N MET A 55 7.24 -22.11 23.80
CA MET A 55 7.85 -23.44 23.93
C MET A 55 7.41 -24.13 25.21
N ILE A 56 6.84 -25.33 25.09
CA ILE A 56 6.35 -26.15 26.20
C ILE A 56 7.33 -27.27 26.53
N ASP A 57 7.99 -27.84 25.53
CA ASP A 57 8.92 -28.96 25.69
C ASP A 57 9.95 -29.02 24.54
N GLY A 58 11.13 -29.57 24.79
CA GLY A 58 12.25 -29.62 23.84
C GLY A 58 13.06 -28.32 23.72
N GLU A 59 14.08 -28.32 22.85
CA GLU A 59 14.93 -27.16 22.56
C GLU A 59 14.93 -26.88 21.05
N ALA A 60 14.91 -25.59 20.67
CA ALA A 60 14.95 -25.15 19.28
C ALA A 60 16.03 -24.10 19.05
N GLU A 61 16.70 -24.15 17.91
CA GLU A 61 17.68 -23.15 17.49
C GLU A 61 17.01 -22.02 16.72
N VAL A 62 17.33 -20.77 17.06
CA VAL A 62 17.01 -19.59 16.27
C VAL A 62 18.23 -19.20 15.44
N SER A 63 18.11 -19.15 14.12
CA SER A 63 19.25 -18.90 13.23
C SER A 63 18.81 -18.40 11.86
N TYR A 64 19.72 -17.82 11.09
CA TYR A 64 19.48 -17.52 9.67
C TYR A 64 20.63 -18.01 8.80
N GLY A 65 20.34 -18.40 7.57
CA GLY A 65 21.37 -18.70 6.56
C GLY A 65 21.75 -17.45 5.77
N ASP A 66 23.03 -17.16 5.58
CA ASP A 66 23.49 -16.14 4.63
C ASP A 66 23.56 -16.69 3.19
N ASP A 67 23.87 -15.82 2.22
CA ASP A 67 23.95 -16.18 0.79
C ASP A 67 25.13 -17.13 0.45
N SER A 68 26.04 -17.35 1.39
CA SER A 68 27.12 -18.34 1.26
C SER A 68 26.72 -19.74 1.72
N GLY A 69 25.50 -19.89 2.26
CA GLY A 69 25.01 -21.13 2.87
C GLY A 69 25.49 -21.35 4.31
N GLN A 70 26.17 -20.37 4.92
CA GLN A 70 26.58 -20.44 6.31
C GLN A 70 25.39 -20.06 7.21
N ARG A 71 25.11 -20.92 8.20
CA ARG A 71 24.10 -20.62 9.24
C ARG A 71 24.71 -19.86 10.40
N HIS A 72 24.08 -18.75 10.74
CA HIS A 72 24.40 -17.91 11.88
C HIS A 72 23.38 -18.17 12.99
N ARG A 73 23.84 -18.77 14.09
CA ARG A 73 23.02 -19.05 15.27
C ARG A 73 22.82 -17.76 16.08
N LEU A 74 21.57 -17.36 16.27
CA LEU A 74 21.18 -16.20 17.07
C LEU A 74 20.93 -16.60 18.54
N ALA A 75 20.17 -17.67 18.77
CA ALA A 75 19.76 -18.10 20.10
C ALA A 75 19.37 -19.59 20.14
N VAL A 76 19.12 -20.11 21.34
CA VAL A 76 18.48 -21.41 21.57
C VAL A 76 17.29 -21.20 22.50
N LEU A 77 16.09 -21.59 22.05
CA LEU A 77 14.84 -21.56 22.81
C LEU A 77 14.71 -22.81 23.67
N LYS A 78 14.18 -22.62 24.87
CA LYS A 78 13.92 -23.65 25.88
C LYS A 78 12.46 -23.63 26.33
N PRO A 79 11.99 -24.66 27.07
CA PRO A 79 10.66 -24.64 27.65
C PRO A 79 10.47 -23.39 28.51
N GLY A 80 9.41 -22.62 28.23
CA GLY A 80 9.15 -21.33 28.87
C GLY A 80 9.40 -20.12 27.95
N ASP A 81 10.21 -20.28 26.91
CA ASP A 81 10.58 -19.18 26.01
C ASP A 81 9.46 -18.86 25.00
N VAL A 82 9.38 -17.58 24.67
CA VAL A 82 8.45 -17.02 23.68
C VAL A 82 9.20 -16.73 22.38
N PHE A 83 8.56 -17.01 21.24
CA PHE A 83 9.09 -16.77 19.90
C PHE A 83 8.00 -16.27 18.94
N GLY A 84 8.39 -15.73 17.79
CA GLY A 84 7.48 -15.12 16.82
C GLY A 84 7.01 -13.70 17.19
N GLU A 85 7.36 -13.21 18.37
CA GLU A 85 6.88 -11.92 18.87
C GLU A 85 7.45 -10.72 18.11
N MET A 86 8.66 -10.83 17.56
CA MET A 86 9.27 -9.78 16.75
C MET A 86 8.42 -9.53 15.51
N SER A 87 8.17 -10.55 14.70
CA SER A 87 7.35 -10.44 13.50
C SER A 87 5.90 -10.03 13.82
N LEU A 88 5.33 -10.56 14.90
CA LEU A 88 3.97 -10.24 15.34
C LEU A 88 3.80 -8.74 15.70
N MET A 89 4.82 -8.13 16.29
CA MET A 89 4.79 -6.75 16.80
C MET A 89 5.39 -5.72 15.84
N THR A 90 6.37 -6.10 15.02
CA THR A 90 7.00 -5.23 14.02
C THR A 90 6.28 -5.26 12.68
N GLY A 91 5.48 -6.31 12.42
CA GLY A 91 4.89 -6.56 11.11
C GLY A 91 5.91 -7.07 10.08
N ASP A 92 7.18 -7.16 10.45
CA ASP A 92 8.23 -7.68 9.57
C ASP A 92 8.13 -9.19 9.45
N ARG A 93 8.49 -9.69 8.27
CA ARG A 93 8.65 -11.13 8.04
C ARG A 93 9.67 -11.71 9.01
N THR A 94 9.55 -12.99 9.29
CA THR A 94 10.47 -13.72 10.16
C THR A 94 11.89 -13.60 9.61
N THR A 95 12.79 -12.99 10.39
CA THR A 95 14.19 -12.78 10.00
C THR A 95 15.12 -13.89 10.50
N ALA A 96 14.54 -14.97 11.04
CA ALA A 96 15.26 -16.15 11.49
C ALA A 96 14.36 -17.38 11.42
N ASP A 97 14.95 -18.52 11.07
CA ASP A 97 14.37 -19.83 11.25
C ASP A 97 14.35 -20.19 12.74
N VAL A 98 13.31 -20.87 13.18
CA VAL A 98 13.27 -21.59 14.46
C VAL A 98 13.18 -23.08 14.15
N ILE A 99 14.23 -23.84 14.46
CA ILE A 99 14.31 -25.27 14.10
C ILE A 99 14.49 -26.12 15.36
N GLY A 100 13.69 -27.17 15.51
CA GLY A 100 13.82 -28.10 16.63
C GLY A 100 15.19 -28.78 16.65
N LEU A 101 15.94 -28.67 17.75
CA LEU A 101 17.17 -29.46 17.98
C LEU A 101 16.85 -30.88 18.47
N ALA A 102 15.65 -31.05 19.01
CA ALA A 102 15.04 -32.29 19.45
C ALA A 102 13.54 -32.24 19.14
N HIS A 103 12.80 -33.30 19.48
CA HIS A 103 11.34 -33.25 19.46
C HIS A 103 10.85 -32.10 20.36
N CYS A 104 10.11 -31.18 19.78
CA CYS A 104 9.62 -29.96 20.41
C CYS A 104 8.10 -29.95 20.50
N ARG A 105 7.55 -29.33 21.55
CA ARG A 105 6.13 -29.00 21.62
C ARG A 105 5.96 -27.51 21.90
N ALA A 106 5.11 -26.85 21.12
CA ALA A 106 4.83 -25.43 21.29
C ALA A 106 3.32 -25.16 21.30
N VAL A 107 2.91 -24.17 22.08
CA VAL A 107 1.59 -23.54 21.91
C VAL A 107 1.76 -22.43 20.87
N ILE A 108 1.00 -22.54 19.78
CA ILE A 108 0.90 -21.55 18.71
C ILE A 108 -0.37 -20.75 18.98
N VAL A 109 -0.20 -19.49 19.37
CA VAL A 109 -1.27 -18.56 19.68
C VAL A 109 -1.49 -17.67 18.45
N PRO A 110 -2.63 -17.79 17.74
CA PRO A 110 -2.96 -16.91 16.62
C PRO A 110 -2.93 -15.42 17.02
N GLN A 111 -2.58 -14.54 16.09
CA GLN A 111 -2.48 -13.10 16.35
C GLN A 111 -3.75 -12.50 16.96
N ASP A 112 -4.93 -12.86 16.45
CA ASP A 112 -6.21 -12.34 16.94
C ASP A 112 -6.47 -12.77 18.40
N VAL A 113 -6.12 -14.01 18.74
CA VAL A 113 -6.21 -14.58 20.09
C VAL A 113 -5.24 -13.88 21.02
N PHE A 114 -3.98 -13.74 20.60
CA PHE A 114 -2.97 -13.04 21.38
C PHE A 114 -3.37 -11.57 21.61
N SER A 115 -3.88 -10.90 20.58
CA SER A 115 -4.33 -9.51 20.67
C SER A 115 -5.49 -9.38 21.67
N SER A 116 -6.49 -10.26 21.58
CA SER A 116 -7.61 -10.36 22.55
C SER A 116 -7.12 -10.57 23.98
N PHE A 117 -6.15 -11.47 24.15
CA PHE A 117 -5.57 -11.80 25.44
C PHE A 117 -4.86 -10.59 26.07
N VAL A 118 -4.05 -9.87 25.30
CA VAL A 118 -3.23 -8.76 25.79
C VAL A 118 -4.09 -7.61 26.33
N VAL A 119 -5.23 -7.28 25.69
CA VAL A 119 -6.16 -6.26 26.24
C VAL A 119 -6.67 -6.63 27.62
N SER A 120 -6.92 -7.93 27.84
CA SER A 120 -7.37 -8.43 29.13
C SER A 120 -6.23 -8.64 30.14
N ALA A 121 -4.96 -8.58 29.70
CA ALA A 121 -3.76 -8.87 30.48
C ALA A 121 -2.60 -7.90 30.19
N PRO A 122 -2.67 -6.62 30.62
CA PRO A 122 -1.64 -5.60 30.34
C PRO A 122 -0.25 -5.89 30.91
N ALA A 123 -0.07 -6.92 31.75
CA ALA A 123 1.25 -7.35 32.19
C ALA A 123 2.01 -8.14 31.10
N ALA A 124 1.29 -8.86 30.24
CA ALA A 124 1.84 -9.67 29.16
C ALA A 124 2.55 -8.82 28.10
N ILE A 125 1.99 -7.66 27.75
CA ILE A 125 2.61 -6.75 26.77
C ILE A 125 3.93 -6.17 27.26
N ARG A 126 4.03 -5.80 28.54
CA ARG A 126 5.27 -5.28 29.12
C ARG A 126 6.38 -6.32 29.03
N TYR A 127 6.02 -7.59 29.21
CA TYR A 127 6.94 -8.71 29.03
C TYR A 127 7.40 -8.82 27.57
N VAL A 128 6.47 -8.88 26.60
CA VAL A 128 6.82 -8.96 25.16
C VAL A 128 7.64 -7.75 24.70
N SER A 129 7.25 -6.55 25.11
CA SER A 129 7.94 -5.31 24.79
C SER A 129 9.38 -5.29 25.31
N LYS A 130 9.58 -5.77 26.54
CA LYS A 130 10.92 -5.92 27.12
C LYS A 130 11.73 -7.00 26.39
N LEU A 131 11.10 -8.11 26.04
CA LEU A 131 11.72 -9.20 25.31
C LEU A 131 12.22 -8.74 23.92
N ILE A 132 11.40 -7.96 23.20
CA ILE A 132 11.78 -7.31 21.94
C ILE A 132 12.90 -6.30 22.17
N ALA A 133 12.80 -5.44 23.18
CA ALA A 133 13.83 -4.45 23.50
C ALA A 133 15.20 -5.09 23.76
N ASP A 134 15.20 -6.19 24.50
CA ASP A 134 16.42 -6.93 24.86
C ASP A 134 16.98 -7.69 23.64
N ARG A 135 16.12 -8.15 22.71
CA ARG A 135 16.52 -8.74 21.41
C ARG A 135 17.04 -7.67 20.42
N ALA A 136 16.41 -6.49 20.38
CA ALA A 136 16.76 -5.38 19.49
C ALA A 136 18.05 -4.66 19.88
N LYS A 137 18.44 -4.63 21.17
CA LYS A 137 19.75 -4.12 21.61
C LYS A 137 20.94 -4.87 21.02
N GLY A 138 20.73 -6.05 20.45
CA GLY A 138 21.74 -6.81 19.70
C GLY A 138 21.82 -6.47 18.19
N SER A 139 20.83 -5.76 17.62
CA SER A 139 20.69 -5.57 16.16
C SER A 139 20.55 -4.09 15.80
N SER A 140 21.67 -3.38 15.68
CA SER A 140 21.70 -1.98 15.22
C SER A 140 22.59 -1.81 13.99
N ASP A 141 22.61 -2.79 13.10
CA ASP A 141 23.56 -2.87 11.99
C ASP A 141 22.88 -2.86 10.60
N PRO A 142 23.57 -2.41 9.53
CA PRO A 142 23.13 -2.48 8.13
C PRO A 142 22.71 -3.89 7.64
N GLN A 143 22.90 -4.92 8.48
CA GLN A 143 22.44 -6.28 8.29
C GLN A 143 20.91 -6.38 8.19
N ASP A 144 20.13 -5.51 8.85
CA ASP A 144 18.65 -5.61 8.83
C ASP A 144 18.04 -5.37 7.42
N ARG A 145 18.59 -4.44 6.63
CA ARG A 145 18.16 -4.25 5.22
C ARG A 145 18.56 -5.43 4.33
N THR A 146 19.73 -6.02 4.60
CA THR A 146 20.21 -7.20 3.88
C THR A 146 19.34 -8.42 4.20
N LEU A 147 18.96 -8.59 5.47
CA LEU A 147 18.06 -9.63 5.94
C LEU A 147 16.63 -9.46 5.40
N ALA A 148 16.09 -8.24 5.36
CA ALA A 148 14.78 -7.96 4.76
C ALA A 148 14.76 -8.29 3.26
N ARG A 149 15.82 -7.92 2.52
CA ARG A 149 15.99 -8.28 1.11
C ARG A 149 16.16 -9.78 0.90
N ALA A 150 16.91 -10.45 1.78
CA ALA A 150 17.04 -11.91 1.76
C ALA A 150 15.69 -12.60 2.04
N ALA A 151 14.91 -12.12 3.01
CA ALA A 151 13.57 -12.62 3.34
C ALA A 151 12.61 -12.49 2.15
N LEU A 152 12.61 -11.35 1.47
CA LEU A 152 11.85 -11.12 0.24
C LEU A 152 12.27 -12.05 -0.90
N SER A 153 13.58 -12.29 -1.05
CA SER A 153 14.10 -13.13 -2.14
C SER A 153 13.77 -14.62 -2.00
N ARG A 154 13.54 -15.05 -0.74
CA ARG A 154 13.24 -16.44 -0.33
C ARG A 154 11.74 -16.69 -0.16
N SER A 155 10.94 -15.66 0.13
CA SER A 155 9.49 -15.75 0.22
C SER A 155 8.85 -15.91 -1.15
N GLU A 156 7.98 -16.90 -1.30
CA GLU A 156 7.21 -17.10 -2.54
C GLU A 156 6.02 -16.13 -2.65
N ASP A 157 5.51 -15.60 -1.54
CA ASP A 157 4.39 -14.63 -1.51
C ASP A 157 4.63 -13.45 -0.55
N PRO A 158 5.63 -12.60 -0.84
CA PRO A 158 6.03 -11.54 0.07
C PRO A 158 4.98 -10.46 0.32
N TYR A 159 3.91 -10.42 -0.47
CA TYR A 159 2.86 -9.41 -0.39
C TYR A 159 1.47 -9.99 -0.10
N GLY A 160 1.36 -11.28 0.25
CA GLY A 160 0.06 -11.89 0.61
C GLY A 160 -0.92 -11.95 -0.57
N LEU A 161 -0.43 -12.13 -1.79
CA LEU A 161 -1.24 -12.21 -3.01
C LEU A 161 -1.87 -13.59 -3.20
N THR A 162 -1.39 -14.63 -2.50
CA THR A 162 -1.98 -15.99 -2.51
C THR A 162 -3.27 -16.08 -1.71
N LEU A 163 -3.54 -15.10 -0.83
CA LEU A 163 -4.70 -15.04 0.06
C LEU A 163 -4.77 -16.16 1.10
N HIS A 164 -3.65 -16.77 1.48
CA HIS A 164 -3.65 -17.76 2.56
C HIS A 164 -3.92 -17.12 3.92
N THR A 165 -4.75 -17.78 4.73
CA THR A 165 -5.10 -17.37 6.10
C THR A 165 -4.97 -18.55 7.04
N GLU A 166 -4.69 -18.29 8.33
CA GLU A 166 -4.56 -19.36 9.34
C GLU A 166 -5.86 -20.16 9.51
N VAL A 167 -7.00 -19.46 9.48
CA VAL A 167 -8.33 -20.07 9.47
C VAL A 167 -8.89 -19.94 8.06
N PRO A 168 -9.28 -21.04 7.39
CA PRO A 168 -9.89 -20.99 6.08
C PRO A 168 -11.14 -20.10 6.04
N MET A 169 -11.20 -19.22 5.04
CA MET A 169 -12.25 -18.24 4.81
C MET A 169 -12.77 -18.36 3.39
N THR A 170 -14.04 -18.00 3.20
CA THR A 170 -14.64 -17.84 1.87
C THR A 170 -15.02 -16.37 1.68
N LEU A 171 -14.36 -15.70 0.74
CA LEU A 171 -14.54 -14.27 0.45
C LEU A 171 -15.27 -14.09 -0.88
N LEU A 172 -16.33 -13.29 -0.87
CA LEU A 172 -17.00 -12.86 -2.10
C LEU A 172 -16.54 -11.45 -2.48
N VAL A 173 -15.96 -11.29 -3.65
CA VAL A 173 -15.57 -9.99 -4.19
C VAL A 173 -16.57 -9.56 -5.26
N ILE A 174 -17.02 -8.30 -5.21
CA ILE A 174 -18.05 -7.74 -6.07
C ILE A 174 -17.56 -6.46 -6.74
N ASN A 175 -17.72 -6.41 -8.06
CA ASN A 175 -17.45 -5.25 -8.88
C ASN A 175 -18.67 -4.93 -9.75
N CYS A 176 -19.48 -3.97 -9.30
CA CYS A 176 -20.67 -3.52 -10.02
C CYS A 176 -20.32 -2.40 -11.01
N GLY A 177 -20.57 -2.65 -12.29
CA GLY A 177 -20.56 -1.67 -13.37
C GLY A 177 -21.97 -1.24 -13.76
N SER A 178 -22.09 -0.20 -14.59
CA SER A 178 -23.39 0.40 -14.95
C SER A 178 -24.43 -0.56 -15.50
N SER A 179 -23.98 -1.62 -16.19
CA SER A 179 -24.85 -2.67 -16.74
C SER A 179 -24.26 -4.07 -16.54
N SER A 180 -23.37 -4.23 -15.56
CA SER A 180 -22.67 -5.49 -15.31
C SER A 180 -22.38 -5.71 -13.83
N LEU A 181 -22.21 -6.97 -13.45
CA LEU A 181 -21.76 -7.36 -12.11
C LEU A 181 -20.73 -8.48 -12.28
N LYS A 182 -19.46 -8.15 -12.04
CA LYS A 182 -18.37 -9.13 -12.00
C LYS A 182 -18.17 -9.57 -10.55
N TYR A 183 -17.94 -10.85 -10.33
CA TYR A 183 -17.69 -11.39 -9.00
C TYR A 183 -16.66 -12.51 -9.02
N ASN A 184 -15.91 -12.60 -7.92
CA ASN A 184 -15.01 -13.72 -7.64
C ASN A 184 -15.33 -14.26 -6.25
N LEU A 185 -15.34 -15.57 -6.10
CA LEU A 185 -15.34 -16.27 -4.84
C LEU A 185 -13.94 -16.81 -4.59
N PHE A 186 -13.32 -16.41 -3.49
CA PHE A 186 -12.00 -16.91 -3.07
C PHE A 186 -12.16 -17.78 -1.84
N ASN A 187 -11.55 -18.96 -1.85
CA ASN A 187 -11.40 -19.81 -0.69
C ASN A 187 -9.92 -19.83 -0.28
N THR A 188 -9.62 -19.39 0.93
CA THR A 188 -8.24 -19.20 1.40
C THR A 188 -7.58 -20.51 1.87
N GLY A 189 -8.37 -21.56 2.09
CA GLY A 189 -7.89 -22.88 2.47
C GLY A 189 -7.69 -23.83 1.29
N ASP A 190 -8.46 -23.68 0.21
CA ASP A 190 -8.38 -24.50 -0.99
C ASP A 190 -8.80 -23.70 -2.25
N GLU A 191 -7.82 -23.25 -3.02
CA GLU A 191 -8.06 -22.49 -4.27
C GLU A 191 -8.89 -23.29 -5.31
N ALA A 192 -8.99 -24.62 -5.20
CA ALA A 192 -9.84 -25.42 -6.09
C ALA A 192 -11.34 -25.11 -5.92
N PHE A 193 -11.72 -24.42 -4.85
CA PHE A 193 -13.08 -23.92 -4.61
C PHE A 193 -13.28 -22.46 -5.06
N ASN A 194 -12.28 -21.85 -5.72
CA ASN A 194 -12.46 -20.53 -6.32
C ASN A 194 -13.47 -20.59 -7.47
N ALA A 195 -14.34 -19.59 -7.53
CA ALA A 195 -15.29 -19.40 -8.62
C ALA A 195 -15.22 -17.96 -9.13
N ARG A 196 -15.60 -17.74 -10.37
CA ARG A 196 -15.75 -16.40 -10.92
C ARG A 196 -16.98 -16.32 -11.81
N GLY A 197 -17.48 -15.11 -12.03
CA GLY A 197 -18.52 -14.92 -13.00
C GLY A 197 -18.79 -13.47 -13.33
N LEU A 198 -19.66 -13.30 -14.31
CA LEU A 198 -20.04 -12.02 -14.86
C LEU A 198 -21.51 -12.08 -15.22
N VAL A 199 -22.27 -11.12 -14.71
CA VAL A 199 -23.60 -10.78 -15.21
C VAL A 199 -23.43 -9.58 -16.13
N GLU A 200 -23.88 -9.68 -17.38
CA GLU A 200 -23.83 -8.60 -18.36
C GLU A 200 -25.22 -8.18 -18.80
N ARG A 201 -25.33 -6.95 -19.27
CA ARG A 201 -26.56 -6.36 -19.83
C ARG A 201 -27.72 -6.37 -18.84
N ILE A 202 -27.41 -6.17 -17.55
CA ILE A 202 -28.39 -6.03 -16.46
C ILE A 202 -29.45 -4.99 -16.86
N GLY A 203 -30.71 -5.30 -16.59
CA GLY A 203 -31.86 -4.46 -16.95
C GLY A 203 -32.38 -4.66 -18.38
N SER A 204 -31.82 -5.60 -19.15
CA SER A 204 -32.29 -5.94 -20.50
C SER A 204 -32.85 -7.36 -20.59
N ASP A 205 -33.68 -7.61 -21.61
CA ASP A 205 -34.20 -8.96 -21.92
C ASP A 205 -33.10 -9.96 -22.34
N ARG A 206 -31.87 -9.49 -22.48
CA ARG A 206 -30.68 -10.28 -22.82
C ARG A 206 -29.65 -10.27 -21.69
N THR A 207 -30.10 -10.14 -20.44
CA THR A 207 -29.23 -10.26 -19.28
C THR A 207 -28.64 -11.67 -19.27
N LEU A 208 -27.31 -11.76 -19.29
CA LEU A 208 -26.58 -13.02 -19.38
C LEU A 208 -25.70 -13.17 -18.16
N HIS A 209 -25.82 -14.30 -17.47
CA HIS A 209 -24.97 -14.66 -16.35
C HIS A 209 -24.08 -15.84 -16.74
N THR A 210 -22.78 -15.61 -16.75
CA THR A 210 -21.75 -16.63 -16.98
C THR A 210 -21.02 -16.89 -15.67
N CYS A 211 -20.93 -18.14 -15.25
CA CYS A 211 -20.17 -18.58 -14.08
C CYS A 211 -19.15 -19.64 -14.49
N THR A 212 -17.90 -19.48 -14.03
CA THR A 212 -16.84 -20.48 -14.20
C THR A 212 -16.46 -21.07 -12.85
N PHE A 213 -16.45 -22.39 -12.75
CA PHE A 213 -16.03 -23.14 -11.56
C PHE A 213 -15.33 -24.44 -11.97
N LYS A 214 -14.16 -24.72 -11.40
CA LYS A 214 -13.34 -25.92 -11.72
C LYS A 214 -13.14 -26.16 -13.22
N GLY A 215 -13.00 -25.08 -13.99
CA GLY A 215 -12.82 -25.10 -15.44
C GLY A 215 -14.11 -25.29 -16.26
N SER A 216 -15.24 -25.58 -15.63
CA SER A 216 -16.56 -25.65 -16.27
C SER A 216 -17.21 -24.28 -16.32
N GLU A 217 -17.84 -23.96 -17.44
CA GLU A 217 -18.61 -22.73 -17.63
C GLU A 217 -20.12 -23.04 -17.70
N THR A 218 -20.90 -22.34 -16.88
CA THR A 218 -22.35 -22.40 -16.87
C THR A 218 -22.91 -21.04 -17.28
N VAL A 219 -23.90 -21.04 -18.16
CA VAL A 219 -24.50 -19.82 -18.71
C VAL A 219 -26.01 -19.83 -18.47
N HIS A 220 -26.52 -18.80 -17.79
CA HIS A 220 -27.93 -18.60 -17.52
C HIS A 220 -28.42 -17.31 -18.19
N VAL A 221 -29.58 -17.38 -18.82
CA VAL A 221 -30.31 -16.18 -19.26
C VAL A 221 -31.18 -15.72 -18.09
N LEU A 222 -30.93 -14.51 -17.60
CA LEU A 222 -31.69 -13.92 -16.50
C LEU A 222 -32.80 -13.01 -17.03
N PRO A 223 -33.93 -12.89 -16.32
CA PRO A 223 -34.94 -11.90 -16.65
C PRO A 223 -34.35 -10.47 -16.55
N PRO A 224 -34.92 -9.49 -17.26
CA PRO A 224 -34.57 -8.09 -17.05
C PRO A 224 -34.84 -7.72 -15.59
N GLY A 225 -33.81 -7.19 -14.92
CA GLY A 225 -33.88 -6.90 -13.50
C GLY A 225 -32.82 -5.91 -13.05
N THR A 226 -32.90 -5.57 -11.77
CA THR A 226 -31.99 -4.70 -11.04
C THR A 226 -30.68 -5.40 -10.67
N HIS A 227 -29.68 -4.63 -10.25
CA HIS A 227 -28.44 -5.19 -9.68
C HIS A 227 -28.70 -6.05 -8.44
N GLU A 228 -29.75 -5.77 -7.66
CA GLU A 228 -30.13 -6.62 -6.52
C GLU A 228 -30.57 -8.01 -6.98
N GLU A 229 -31.43 -8.08 -8.00
CA GLU A 229 -31.90 -9.34 -8.57
C GLU A 229 -30.77 -10.12 -9.24
N ALA A 230 -29.87 -9.42 -9.96
CA ALA A 230 -28.67 -10.02 -10.51
C ALA A 230 -27.77 -10.61 -9.43
N PHE A 231 -27.56 -9.89 -8.32
CA PHE A 231 -26.74 -10.35 -7.21
C PHE A 231 -27.36 -11.57 -6.50
N ARG A 232 -28.68 -11.57 -6.33
CA ARG A 232 -29.42 -12.74 -5.81
C ARG A 232 -29.23 -13.97 -6.70
N ALA A 233 -29.29 -13.80 -8.02
CA ALA A 233 -29.04 -14.88 -8.98
C ALA A 233 -27.60 -15.42 -8.91
N VAL A 234 -26.61 -14.56 -8.69
CA VAL A 234 -25.21 -14.96 -8.45
C VAL A 234 -25.08 -15.87 -7.23
N LEU A 235 -25.64 -15.46 -6.08
CA LEU A 235 -25.59 -16.26 -4.85
C LEU A 235 -26.29 -17.61 -5.02
N GLN A 236 -27.46 -17.63 -5.65
CA GLN A 236 -28.21 -18.84 -5.93
C GLN A 236 -27.44 -19.80 -6.86
N THR A 237 -26.78 -19.26 -7.88
CA THR A 237 -25.96 -20.04 -8.82
C THR A 237 -24.76 -20.66 -8.11
N LEU A 238 -24.04 -19.88 -7.31
CA LEU A 238 -22.88 -20.37 -6.54
C LEU A 238 -23.25 -21.50 -5.56
N ALA A 239 -24.42 -21.40 -4.93
CA ALA A 239 -24.95 -22.42 -4.00
C ALA A 239 -25.77 -23.52 -4.69
N SER A 240 -25.94 -23.46 -6.02
CA SER A 240 -26.73 -24.45 -6.74
C SER A 240 -26.02 -25.81 -6.77
N PRO A 241 -26.74 -26.94 -6.79
CA PRO A 241 -26.13 -28.26 -6.99
C PRO A 241 -25.39 -28.40 -8.34
N GLU A 242 -25.72 -27.57 -9.33
CA GLU A 242 -25.10 -27.57 -10.65
C GLU A 242 -23.67 -27.03 -10.61
N VAL A 243 -23.45 -25.91 -9.91
CA VAL A 243 -22.12 -25.31 -9.77
C VAL A 243 -21.41 -25.84 -8.52
N GLY A 244 -22.08 -25.85 -7.37
CA GLY A 244 -21.56 -26.41 -6.12
C GLY A 244 -20.33 -25.69 -5.57
N ALA A 245 -20.13 -24.41 -5.91
CA ALA A 245 -19.03 -23.61 -5.40
C ALA A 245 -19.21 -23.22 -3.92
N LEU A 246 -20.46 -23.12 -3.46
CA LEU A 246 -20.86 -22.93 -2.07
C LEU A 246 -21.79 -24.05 -1.62
N ARG A 247 -21.69 -24.48 -0.34
CA ARG A 247 -22.65 -25.43 0.23
C ARG A 247 -23.87 -24.69 0.79
N ASP A 248 -23.61 -23.60 1.50
CA ASP A 248 -24.61 -22.69 2.04
C ASP A 248 -24.12 -21.24 1.88
N LEU A 249 -25.04 -20.28 1.80
CA LEU A 249 -24.69 -18.86 1.77
C LEU A 249 -24.00 -18.40 3.06
N LYS A 250 -24.25 -19.10 4.18
CA LYS A 250 -23.56 -18.89 5.45
C LYS A 250 -22.07 -19.23 5.42
N ASP A 251 -21.61 -19.96 4.41
CA ASP A 251 -20.19 -20.25 4.23
C ASP A 251 -19.40 -18.99 3.81
N ILE A 252 -20.08 -17.97 3.27
CA ILE A 252 -19.46 -16.69 2.96
C ILE A 252 -19.10 -15.96 4.26
N THR A 253 -17.81 -15.81 4.49
CA THR A 253 -17.25 -15.21 5.71
C THR A 253 -17.05 -13.70 5.61
N ALA A 254 -16.92 -13.15 4.39
CA ALA A 254 -16.74 -11.73 4.16
C ALA A 254 -17.08 -11.33 2.71
N VAL A 255 -17.39 -10.04 2.51
CA VAL A 255 -17.63 -9.48 1.16
C VAL A 255 -16.75 -8.25 0.92
N GLY A 256 -15.98 -8.27 -0.16
CA GLY A 256 -15.22 -7.11 -0.64
C GLY A 256 -15.93 -6.41 -1.79
N HIS A 257 -16.12 -5.09 -1.70
CA HIS A 257 -16.79 -4.29 -2.72
C HIS A 257 -15.82 -3.31 -3.35
N ARG A 258 -15.71 -3.31 -4.68
CA ARG A 258 -15.11 -2.19 -5.39
C ARG A 258 -16.03 -0.97 -5.31
N VAL A 259 -15.47 0.16 -4.90
CA VAL A 259 -16.12 1.48 -4.94
C VAL A 259 -15.26 2.42 -5.76
N VAL A 260 -15.82 3.11 -6.74
CA VAL A 260 -15.01 3.91 -7.66
C VAL A 260 -14.45 5.17 -6.99
N HIS A 261 -15.22 5.87 -6.17
CA HIS A 261 -14.78 7.16 -5.62
C HIS A 261 -14.88 7.20 -4.09
N GLY A 262 -13.73 7.35 -3.43
CA GLY A 262 -13.61 7.50 -1.97
C GLY A 262 -13.57 8.94 -1.45
N GLY A 263 -13.47 9.92 -2.36
CA GLY A 263 -13.38 11.33 -1.97
C GLY A 263 -12.07 11.59 -1.23
N GLU A 264 -12.02 12.62 -0.39
CA GLU A 264 -10.86 12.83 0.49
C GLU A 264 -10.91 11.95 1.75
N ARG A 265 -12.11 11.49 2.13
CA ARG A 265 -12.35 10.77 3.39
C ARG A 265 -11.88 9.32 3.36
N PHE A 266 -12.01 8.62 2.23
CA PHE A 266 -11.64 7.21 2.12
C PHE A 266 -10.34 7.03 1.35
N SER A 267 -9.24 7.26 2.06
CA SER A 267 -7.88 7.01 1.56
C SER A 267 -7.46 5.54 1.64
N THR A 268 -8.30 4.68 2.25
CA THR A 268 -8.00 3.28 2.50
C THR A 268 -9.25 2.41 2.45
N PRO A 269 -9.10 1.09 2.22
CA PRO A 269 -10.17 0.12 2.44
C PRO A 269 -10.81 0.28 3.83
N THR A 270 -12.13 0.18 3.89
CA THR A 270 -12.89 0.50 5.11
C THR A 270 -14.02 -0.50 5.31
N LEU A 271 -14.19 -0.97 6.55
CA LEU A 271 -15.35 -1.78 6.94
C LEU A 271 -16.64 -0.97 6.77
N ILE A 272 -17.63 -1.53 6.12
CA ILE A 272 -18.88 -0.84 5.76
C ILE A 272 -19.82 -0.80 6.96
N ASP A 273 -20.16 0.42 7.38
CA ASP A 273 -21.25 0.75 8.30
C ASP A 273 -22.22 1.77 7.67
N GLU A 274 -23.18 2.29 8.45
CA GLU A 274 -24.13 3.30 7.96
C GLU A 274 -23.46 4.63 7.59
N ASP A 275 -22.41 5.03 8.31
CA ASP A 275 -21.70 6.28 8.04
C ASP A 275 -20.90 6.21 6.74
N VAL A 276 -20.30 5.04 6.45
CA VAL A 276 -19.62 4.74 5.20
C VAL A 276 -20.60 4.76 4.03
N ILE A 277 -21.78 4.15 4.19
CA ILE A 277 -22.84 4.14 3.17
C ILE A 277 -23.33 5.56 2.86
N ALA A 278 -23.61 6.35 3.89
CA ALA A 278 -24.05 7.74 3.73
C ALA A 278 -23.00 8.59 3.00
N GLU A 279 -21.72 8.37 3.31
CA GLU A 279 -20.64 9.10 2.63
C GLU A 279 -20.45 8.66 1.18
N ILE A 280 -20.52 7.36 0.87
CA ILE A 280 -20.47 6.87 -0.53
C ILE A 280 -21.63 7.45 -1.34
N GLU A 281 -22.82 7.56 -0.74
CA GLU A 281 -23.98 8.22 -1.33
C GLU A 281 -23.71 9.69 -1.62
N ARG A 282 -23.15 10.44 -0.65
CA ARG A 282 -22.74 11.84 -0.84
C ARG A 282 -21.72 12.01 -1.97
N LEU A 283 -20.73 11.11 -2.03
CA LEU A 283 -19.68 11.10 -3.06
C LEU A 283 -20.18 10.70 -4.45
N SER A 284 -21.42 10.22 -4.57
CA SER A 284 -22.03 9.94 -5.88
C SER A 284 -22.12 11.17 -6.77
N GLN A 285 -22.06 12.39 -6.22
CA GLN A 285 -21.95 13.61 -7.01
C GLN A 285 -20.64 13.71 -7.80
N LEU A 286 -19.55 13.09 -7.31
CA LEU A 286 -18.24 13.07 -7.97
C LEU A 286 -18.11 11.93 -8.99
N ALA A 287 -18.87 10.85 -8.80
CA ALA A 287 -18.87 9.68 -9.68
C ALA A 287 -20.29 9.16 -9.95
N PRO A 288 -21.15 9.95 -10.63
CA PRO A 288 -22.58 9.66 -10.76
C PRO A 288 -22.89 8.40 -11.55
N LEU A 289 -22.00 7.98 -12.45
CA LEU A 289 -22.14 6.76 -13.24
C LEU A 289 -21.63 5.50 -12.54
N HIS A 290 -21.08 5.61 -11.31
CA HIS A 290 -20.37 4.52 -10.66
C HIS A 290 -20.82 4.31 -9.20
N ASN A 291 -20.63 5.30 -8.33
CA ASN A 291 -20.89 5.14 -6.90
C ASN A 291 -22.35 4.71 -6.57
N PRO A 292 -23.41 5.22 -7.23
CA PRO A 292 -24.77 4.74 -6.99
C PRO A 292 -24.95 3.24 -7.24
N ILE A 293 -24.27 2.72 -8.27
CA ILE A 293 -24.30 1.30 -8.64
C ILE A 293 -23.48 0.46 -7.66
N ASN A 294 -22.33 0.97 -7.21
CA ASN A 294 -21.55 0.31 -6.15
C ASN A 294 -22.38 0.21 -4.87
N LEU A 295 -23.09 1.28 -4.50
CA LEU A 295 -23.95 1.34 -3.32
C LEU A 295 -25.14 0.38 -3.41
N ALA A 296 -25.74 0.24 -4.60
CA ALA A 296 -26.79 -0.76 -4.83
C ALA A 296 -26.28 -2.19 -4.56
N GLY A 297 -25.06 -2.51 -5.01
CA GLY A 297 -24.41 -3.80 -4.71
C GLY A 297 -24.17 -4.01 -3.21
N ILE A 298 -23.69 -2.98 -2.51
CA ILE A 298 -23.49 -3.01 -1.04
C ILE A 298 -24.81 -3.24 -0.31
N ARG A 299 -25.86 -2.48 -0.64
CA ARG A 299 -27.18 -2.60 -0.02
C ARG A 299 -27.79 -3.99 -0.26
N ALA A 300 -27.68 -4.52 -1.48
CA ALA A 300 -28.12 -5.88 -1.82
C ALA A 300 -27.38 -6.95 -1.00
N ALA A 301 -26.05 -6.85 -0.90
CA ALA A 301 -25.25 -7.76 -0.09
C ALA A 301 -25.64 -7.70 1.40
N ARG A 302 -25.86 -6.50 1.97
CA ARG A 302 -26.27 -6.37 3.39
C ARG A 302 -27.64 -6.96 3.68
N GLN A 303 -28.57 -6.86 2.73
CA GLN A 303 -29.89 -7.46 2.87
C GLN A 303 -29.84 -8.99 2.83
N LEU A 304 -29.01 -9.57 1.96
CA LEU A 304 -28.92 -11.01 1.74
C LEU A 304 -27.96 -11.72 2.72
N LEU A 305 -26.94 -11.02 3.20
CA LEU A 305 -25.89 -11.52 4.08
C LEU A 305 -25.73 -10.61 5.32
N PRO A 306 -26.77 -10.45 6.17
CA PRO A 306 -26.83 -9.41 7.20
C PRO A 306 -25.79 -9.53 8.33
N GLN A 307 -25.24 -10.73 8.54
CA GLN A 307 -24.23 -11.00 9.57
C GLN A 307 -22.80 -11.02 9.01
N VAL A 308 -22.64 -10.91 7.68
CA VAL A 308 -21.33 -11.02 7.02
C VAL A 308 -20.70 -9.63 6.95
N PRO A 309 -19.47 -9.44 7.46
CA PRO A 309 -18.78 -8.17 7.37
C PRO A 309 -18.47 -7.83 5.90
N GLN A 310 -18.61 -6.56 5.55
CA GLN A 310 -18.36 -6.07 4.20
C GLN A 310 -17.33 -4.96 4.21
N VAL A 311 -16.45 -4.93 3.23
CA VAL A 311 -15.36 -3.95 3.11
C VAL A 311 -15.51 -3.22 1.79
N ALA A 312 -15.47 -1.89 1.83
CA ALA A 312 -15.38 -1.04 0.65
C ALA A 312 -13.90 -0.79 0.33
N VAL A 313 -13.51 -1.08 -0.91
CA VAL A 313 -12.17 -0.87 -1.45
C VAL A 313 -12.26 0.15 -2.58
N PHE A 314 -11.58 1.29 -2.41
CA PHE A 314 -11.78 2.46 -3.26
C PHE A 314 -10.71 2.56 -4.35
N ASP A 315 -11.12 2.76 -5.61
CA ASP A 315 -10.18 2.96 -6.73
C ASP A 315 -9.28 4.19 -6.54
N THR A 316 -9.75 5.20 -5.80
CA THR A 316 -9.01 6.42 -5.49
C THR A 316 -7.99 6.24 -4.37
N ALA A 317 -8.13 5.22 -3.51
CA ALA A 317 -7.39 5.08 -2.25
C ALA A 317 -5.86 5.14 -2.44
N PHE A 318 -5.33 4.34 -3.37
CA PHE A 318 -3.88 4.26 -3.64
C PHE A 318 -3.25 5.61 -4.00
N HIS A 319 -4.04 6.49 -4.62
CA HIS A 319 -3.61 7.81 -5.10
C HIS A 319 -3.71 8.91 -4.04
N HIS A 320 -4.15 8.64 -2.81
CA HIS A 320 -4.13 9.65 -1.74
C HIS A 320 -2.72 10.08 -1.30
N THR A 321 -1.71 9.31 -1.70
CA THR A 321 -0.30 9.62 -1.48
C THR A 321 0.22 10.73 -2.42
N LEU A 322 -0.60 11.21 -3.38
CA LEU A 322 -0.23 12.32 -4.27
C LEU A 322 0.12 13.58 -3.45
N PRO A 323 1.26 14.23 -3.74
CA PRO A 323 1.61 15.49 -3.12
C PRO A 323 0.71 16.65 -3.61
N PRO A 324 0.53 17.74 -2.84
CA PRO A 324 -0.31 18.88 -3.21
C PRO A 324 -0.05 19.47 -4.59
N TYR A 325 1.22 19.57 -4.99
CA TYR A 325 1.57 20.09 -6.31
C TYR A 325 1.20 19.15 -7.47
N ALA A 326 0.92 17.87 -7.21
CA ALA A 326 0.48 16.92 -8.23
C ALA A 326 -1.06 16.82 -8.33
N TYR A 327 -1.78 17.08 -7.23
CA TYR A 327 -3.24 16.98 -7.22
C TYR A 327 -4.00 18.29 -7.41
N LEU A 328 -3.37 19.45 -7.16
CA LEU A 328 -4.01 20.74 -7.38
C LEU A 328 -4.00 21.10 -8.87
N TYR A 329 -5.14 21.52 -9.40
CA TYR A 329 -5.21 22.14 -10.73
C TYR A 329 -4.85 23.63 -10.66
N GLY A 330 -4.45 24.20 -11.79
CA GLY A 330 -4.25 25.65 -11.96
C GLY A 330 -5.55 26.45 -11.98
N LEU A 331 -6.41 26.25 -10.98
CA LEU A 331 -7.70 26.92 -10.77
C LEU A 331 -7.64 27.79 -9.51
N PRO A 332 -8.56 28.76 -9.34
CA PRO A 332 -8.72 29.46 -8.07
C PRO A 332 -8.84 28.49 -6.88
N MET A 333 -8.06 28.71 -5.83
CA MET A 333 -7.98 27.81 -4.66
C MET A 333 -9.33 27.56 -3.98
N GLU A 334 -10.26 28.52 -4.08
CA GLU A 334 -11.63 28.38 -3.56
C GLU A 334 -12.40 27.17 -4.13
N TYR A 335 -12.09 26.72 -5.34
CA TYR A 335 -12.72 25.51 -5.91
C TYR A 335 -12.19 24.23 -5.26
N TYR A 336 -10.91 24.20 -4.89
CA TYR A 336 -10.39 23.12 -4.08
C TYR A 336 -10.98 23.19 -2.67
N GLU A 337 -10.85 24.32 -1.98
CA GLU A 337 -11.24 24.47 -0.57
C GLU A 337 -12.74 24.25 -0.33
N ASN A 338 -13.61 24.74 -1.23
CA ASN A 338 -15.06 24.70 -1.02
C ASN A 338 -15.76 23.56 -1.77
N LYS A 339 -15.15 23.01 -2.82
CA LYS A 339 -15.78 22.01 -3.71
C LYS A 339 -14.95 20.74 -3.88
N GLY A 340 -13.74 20.66 -3.33
CA GLY A 340 -12.88 19.48 -3.45
C GLY A 340 -12.39 19.23 -4.88
N VAL A 341 -12.30 20.26 -5.73
CA VAL A 341 -11.81 20.10 -7.11
C VAL A 341 -10.31 19.84 -7.10
N ARG A 342 -9.93 18.56 -7.30
CA ARG A 342 -8.54 18.07 -7.31
C ARG A 342 -8.41 16.82 -8.17
N ARG A 343 -7.18 16.39 -8.44
CA ARG A 343 -6.88 15.04 -8.92
C ARG A 343 -7.16 14.03 -7.81
N TYR A 344 -7.94 13.00 -8.15
CA TYR A 344 -8.14 11.82 -7.32
C TYR A 344 -7.43 10.61 -7.90
N GLY A 345 -7.53 10.40 -9.22
CA GLY A 345 -6.99 9.21 -9.88
C GLY A 345 -7.85 7.96 -9.70
N PHE A 346 -7.76 7.03 -10.65
CA PHE A 346 -8.51 5.76 -10.63
C PHE A 346 -7.64 4.61 -11.16
N HIS A 347 -8.17 3.39 -11.10
CA HIS A 347 -7.42 2.14 -11.26
C HIS A 347 -6.35 1.94 -10.18
N GLY A 348 -6.50 2.57 -9.01
CA GLY A 348 -5.54 2.46 -7.91
C GLY A 348 -5.25 1.02 -7.51
N MET A 349 -6.28 0.17 -7.44
CA MET A 349 -6.12 -1.25 -7.11
C MET A 349 -5.33 -2.03 -8.18
N SER A 350 -5.53 -1.72 -9.46
CA SER A 350 -4.75 -2.34 -10.54
C SER A 350 -3.30 -1.89 -10.50
N HIS A 351 -3.04 -0.57 -10.39
CA HIS A 351 -1.70 -0.01 -10.28
C HIS A 351 -0.95 -0.59 -9.09
N PHE A 352 -1.60 -0.65 -7.93
CA PHE A 352 -1.00 -1.21 -6.72
C PHE A 352 -0.69 -2.69 -6.88
N TYR A 353 -1.65 -3.50 -7.35
CA TYR A 353 -1.46 -4.93 -7.56
C TYR A 353 -0.29 -5.24 -8.50
N VAL A 354 -0.23 -4.58 -9.66
CA VAL A 354 0.83 -4.88 -10.64
C VAL A 354 2.20 -4.40 -10.18
N ALA A 355 2.26 -3.34 -9.37
CA ALA A 355 3.51 -2.87 -8.78
C ALA A 355 4.03 -3.85 -7.72
N LEU A 356 3.16 -4.40 -6.86
CA LEU A 356 3.52 -5.48 -5.93
C LEU A 356 3.96 -6.75 -6.68
N LYS A 357 3.23 -7.15 -7.74
CA LYS A 357 3.62 -8.28 -8.59
C LYS A 357 4.96 -8.08 -9.28
N ALA A 358 5.23 -6.86 -9.76
CA ALA A 358 6.53 -6.52 -10.33
C ALA A 358 7.64 -6.57 -9.28
N ALA A 359 7.42 -6.03 -8.09
CA ALA A 359 8.37 -6.09 -6.98
C ALA A 359 8.70 -7.55 -6.59
N GLN A 360 7.67 -8.41 -6.52
CA GLN A 360 7.81 -9.85 -6.27
C GLN A 360 8.66 -10.52 -7.36
N PHE A 361 8.38 -10.22 -8.63
CA PHE A 361 9.11 -10.74 -9.78
C PHE A 361 10.58 -10.29 -9.80
N LEU A 362 10.82 -9.01 -9.48
CA LEU A 362 12.16 -8.40 -9.43
C LEU A 362 12.94 -8.80 -8.18
N LYS A 363 12.29 -9.44 -7.20
CA LYS A 363 12.84 -9.77 -5.88
C LYS A 363 13.47 -8.55 -5.20
N ARG A 364 12.79 -7.41 -5.34
CA ARG A 364 13.17 -6.13 -4.71
C ARG A 364 12.01 -5.63 -3.86
N PRO A 365 12.27 -5.05 -2.68
CA PRO A 365 11.24 -4.41 -1.87
C PRO A 365 10.46 -3.37 -2.70
N PHE A 366 9.13 -3.35 -2.54
CA PHE A 366 8.26 -2.41 -3.25
C PHE A 366 8.59 -0.95 -2.93
N ASN A 367 9.01 -0.68 -1.68
CA ASN A 367 9.41 0.64 -1.22
C ASN A 367 10.83 1.05 -1.65
N GLU A 368 11.55 0.24 -2.43
CA GLU A 368 12.84 0.58 -3.04
C GLU A 368 12.75 0.79 -4.56
N LEU A 369 11.53 0.78 -5.12
CA LEU A 369 11.31 0.81 -6.56
C LEU A 369 10.67 2.11 -7.03
N GLU A 370 11.17 2.60 -8.16
CA GLU A 370 10.56 3.66 -8.97
C GLU A 370 9.87 3.01 -10.18
N ILE A 371 8.54 3.09 -10.25
CA ILE A 371 7.74 2.34 -11.22
C ILE A 371 6.83 3.29 -11.99
N VAL A 372 6.78 3.13 -13.31
CA VAL A 372 5.69 3.66 -14.14
C VAL A 372 4.77 2.53 -14.52
N SER A 373 3.56 2.47 -13.95
CA SER A 373 2.56 1.46 -14.29
C SER A 373 1.57 1.99 -15.33
N CYS A 374 1.40 1.26 -16.42
CA CYS A 374 0.54 1.58 -17.55
C CYS A 374 -0.65 0.61 -17.56
N HIS A 375 -1.76 0.99 -16.93
CA HIS A 375 -3.02 0.26 -17.06
C HIS A 375 -3.71 0.69 -18.35
N LEU A 376 -3.65 -0.14 -19.39
CA LEU A 376 -4.19 0.16 -20.71
C LEU A 376 -5.36 -0.78 -21.01
N GLY A 377 -6.58 -0.28 -20.92
CA GLY A 377 -7.81 -0.99 -21.27
C GLY A 377 -8.80 -0.07 -21.99
N ASN A 378 -10.10 -0.39 -21.93
CA ASN A 378 -11.13 0.51 -22.47
C ASN A 378 -11.17 1.85 -21.71
N GLY A 379 -10.86 1.82 -20.40
CA GLY A 379 -10.31 2.96 -19.67
C GLY A 379 -8.81 2.77 -19.53
N ALA A 380 -8.03 3.84 -19.61
CA ALA A 380 -6.57 3.75 -19.54
C ALA A 380 -5.98 4.84 -18.62
N SER A 381 -5.04 4.46 -17.76
CA SER A 381 -4.29 5.39 -16.92
C SER A 381 -2.85 4.96 -16.71
N LEU A 382 -1.96 5.93 -16.55
CA LEU A 382 -0.61 5.71 -16.04
C LEU A 382 -0.52 6.18 -14.59
N CYS A 383 0.37 5.57 -13.81
CA CYS A 383 0.71 6.01 -12.46
C CYS A 383 2.23 6.02 -12.28
N ALA A 384 2.73 7.09 -11.66
CA ALA A 384 4.10 7.19 -11.17
C ALA A 384 4.11 6.71 -9.72
N ILE A 385 4.83 5.62 -9.45
CA ILE A 385 4.92 5.01 -8.13
C ILE A 385 6.37 5.13 -7.65
N ASP A 386 6.60 6.00 -6.68
CA ASP A 386 7.92 6.29 -6.12
C ASP A 386 8.00 5.69 -4.71
N HIS A 387 8.85 4.67 -4.54
CA HIS A 387 9.12 4.03 -3.25
C HIS A 387 7.84 3.61 -2.51
N GLY A 388 6.96 2.95 -3.26
CA GLY A 388 5.70 2.42 -2.77
C GLY A 388 4.53 3.41 -2.71
N ARG A 389 4.73 4.65 -3.18
CA ARG A 389 3.71 5.72 -3.13
C ARG A 389 3.32 6.17 -4.52
N SER A 390 2.03 6.34 -4.77
CA SER A 390 1.55 7.01 -5.99
C SER A 390 1.86 8.51 -5.89
N VAL A 391 2.85 8.99 -6.64
CA VAL A 391 3.23 10.41 -6.67
C VAL A 391 2.58 11.20 -7.80
N ASP A 392 2.08 10.51 -8.83
CA ASP A 392 1.27 11.09 -9.90
C ASP A 392 0.41 10.01 -10.59
N THR A 393 -0.68 10.40 -11.23
CA THR A 393 -1.58 9.53 -11.99
C THR A 393 -2.31 10.30 -13.08
N SER A 394 -2.47 9.70 -14.26
CA SER A 394 -2.90 10.45 -15.44
C SER A 394 -4.37 10.86 -15.37
N MET A 395 -5.19 10.04 -14.68
CA MET A 395 -6.60 10.38 -14.46
C MET A 395 -6.75 11.45 -13.39
N GLY A 396 -7.81 12.23 -13.56
CA GLY A 396 -8.04 13.48 -12.86
C GLY A 396 -8.98 13.38 -11.67
N MET A 397 -9.84 14.39 -11.58
CA MET A 397 -11.05 14.39 -10.75
C MET A 397 -12.05 13.36 -11.26
N THR A 398 -12.05 13.14 -12.58
CA THR A 398 -12.89 12.15 -13.26
C THR A 398 -12.01 11.19 -14.07
N PRO A 399 -12.53 10.01 -14.46
CA PRO A 399 -11.81 9.05 -15.29
C PRO A 399 -11.57 9.50 -16.74
N THR A 400 -11.79 10.78 -17.08
CA THR A 400 -11.68 11.30 -18.46
C THR A 400 -10.29 11.85 -18.77
N GLU A 401 -9.63 12.46 -17.80
CA GLU A 401 -8.31 13.10 -18.00
C GLU A 401 -7.21 12.07 -18.31
N GLY A 402 -6.18 12.51 -19.02
CA GLY A 402 -4.98 11.74 -19.29
C GLY A 402 -4.95 11.13 -20.67
N LEU A 403 -4.93 9.80 -20.72
CA LEU A 403 -4.80 9.08 -21.97
C LEU A 403 -6.06 9.16 -22.83
N ILE A 404 -5.86 9.05 -24.15
CA ILE A 404 -6.93 8.64 -25.07
C ILE A 404 -7.41 7.25 -24.62
N MET A 405 -8.71 7.01 -24.59
CA MET A 405 -9.28 5.72 -24.17
C MET A 405 -10.21 5.17 -25.26
N GLY A 406 -10.98 4.13 -24.98
CA GLY A 406 -11.91 3.56 -25.97
C GLY A 406 -12.89 4.60 -26.52
N THR A 407 -13.58 5.31 -25.63
CA THR A 407 -14.58 6.36 -25.99
C THR A 407 -14.32 7.71 -25.34
N ARG A 408 -13.30 7.82 -24.48
CA ARG A 408 -12.96 9.07 -23.77
C ARG A 408 -11.83 9.81 -24.46
N CYS A 409 -11.92 11.13 -24.49
CA CYS A 409 -10.96 11.98 -25.21
C CYS A 409 -9.55 12.00 -24.60
N GLY A 410 -9.41 11.83 -23.29
CA GLY A 410 -8.14 12.13 -22.60
C GLY A 410 -7.90 13.63 -22.50
N ASP A 411 -6.63 14.02 -22.41
CA ASP A 411 -6.22 15.43 -22.33
C ASP A 411 -6.64 16.23 -23.57
N LEU A 412 -7.34 17.34 -23.30
CA LEU A 412 -7.71 18.35 -24.29
C LEU A 412 -7.42 19.75 -23.77
N ASP A 413 -7.28 20.70 -24.69
CA ASP A 413 -7.28 22.12 -24.36
C ASP A 413 -8.68 22.52 -23.84
N PRO A 414 -8.81 23.07 -22.61
CA PRO A 414 -10.08 23.61 -22.11
C PRO A 414 -10.67 24.68 -23.05
N GLY A 415 -9.84 25.46 -23.74
CA GLY A 415 -10.28 26.44 -24.74
C GLY A 415 -11.05 25.80 -25.89
N ALA A 416 -10.56 24.67 -26.40
CA ALA A 416 -11.23 23.90 -27.45
C ALA A 416 -12.61 23.38 -27.01
N LEU A 417 -12.75 22.94 -25.76
CA LEU A 417 -14.05 22.52 -25.20
C LEU A 417 -15.03 23.69 -25.16
N THR A 418 -14.60 24.87 -24.72
CA THR A 418 -15.47 26.06 -24.69
C THR A 418 -15.85 26.54 -26.09
N TYR A 419 -14.96 26.39 -27.07
CA TYR A 419 -15.25 26.70 -28.46
C TYR A 419 -16.33 25.77 -29.01
N LEU A 420 -16.16 24.45 -28.84
CA LEU A 420 -17.14 23.44 -29.30
C LEU A 420 -18.50 23.62 -28.63
N ALA A 421 -18.52 23.89 -27.32
CA ALA A 421 -19.78 24.15 -26.62
C ALA A 421 -20.56 25.30 -27.26
N ARG A 422 -19.85 26.38 -27.66
CA ARG A 422 -20.48 27.56 -28.26
C ARG A 422 -20.81 27.37 -29.74
N SER A 423 -19.95 26.70 -30.51
CA SER A 423 -20.14 26.53 -31.95
C SER A 423 -21.22 25.50 -32.28
N GLU A 424 -21.33 24.46 -31.45
CA GLU A 424 -22.28 23.35 -31.62
C GLU A 424 -23.50 23.46 -30.68
N ASP A 425 -23.63 24.56 -29.93
CA ASP A 425 -24.71 24.81 -28.96
C ASP A 425 -24.92 23.63 -27.98
N LEU A 426 -23.82 23.08 -27.46
CA LEU A 426 -23.87 21.91 -26.57
C LEU A 426 -24.24 22.32 -25.15
N SER A 427 -25.21 21.62 -24.57
CA SER A 427 -25.45 21.64 -23.13
C SER A 427 -24.29 20.98 -22.37
N VAL A 428 -24.31 21.09 -21.03
CA VAL A 428 -23.35 20.38 -20.17
C VAL A 428 -23.40 18.88 -20.44
N GLU A 429 -24.60 18.30 -20.52
CA GLU A 429 -24.81 16.88 -20.80
C GLU A 429 -24.35 16.51 -22.22
N GLY A 430 -24.55 17.40 -23.19
CA GLY A 430 -24.04 17.25 -24.56
C GLY A 430 -22.51 17.18 -24.59
N MET A 431 -21.85 18.08 -23.85
CA MET A 431 -20.39 18.08 -23.72
C MET A 431 -19.90 16.83 -22.98
N GLU A 432 -20.54 16.43 -21.89
CA GLU A 432 -20.20 15.20 -21.15
C GLU A 432 -20.31 13.97 -22.03
N ARG A 433 -21.36 13.86 -22.87
CA ARG A 433 -21.52 12.77 -23.84
C ARG A 433 -20.40 12.79 -24.86
N LEU A 434 -20.08 13.95 -25.44
CA LEU A 434 -19.00 14.09 -26.42
C LEU A 434 -17.66 13.58 -25.87
N ILE A 435 -17.25 14.06 -24.69
CA ILE A 435 -15.94 13.75 -24.11
C ILE A 435 -15.84 12.33 -23.54
N ASN A 436 -16.96 11.71 -23.13
CA ASN A 436 -16.95 10.37 -22.51
C ASN A 436 -17.36 9.21 -23.42
N LYS A 437 -18.21 9.46 -24.43
CA LYS A 437 -18.89 8.40 -25.19
C LYS A 437 -18.64 8.46 -26.70
N GLU A 438 -18.33 9.62 -27.25
CA GLU A 438 -18.20 9.82 -28.71
C GLU A 438 -16.75 10.11 -29.15
N SER A 439 -15.82 10.21 -28.20
CA SER A 439 -14.41 10.54 -28.44
C SER A 439 -13.52 9.29 -28.44
N GLY A 440 -12.22 9.44 -28.17
CA GLY A 440 -11.29 8.32 -27.97
C GLY A 440 -10.94 7.58 -29.26
N LEU A 441 -10.57 6.30 -29.12
CA LEU A 441 -10.31 5.41 -30.26
C LEU A 441 -11.51 5.33 -31.19
N LEU A 442 -12.74 5.31 -30.65
CA LEU A 442 -13.97 5.32 -31.43
C LEU A 442 -14.07 6.57 -32.31
N GLY A 443 -14.00 7.76 -31.71
CA GLY A 443 -14.12 9.02 -32.44
C GLY A 443 -12.98 9.25 -33.44
N MET A 444 -11.76 8.86 -33.10
CA MET A 444 -10.59 9.04 -33.98
C MET A 444 -10.55 8.05 -35.15
N SER A 445 -10.87 6.78 -34.90
CA SER A 445 -10.85 5.75 -35.95
C SER A 445 -12.10 5.81 -36.82
N GLY A 446 -13.25 6.21 -36.24
CA GLY A 446 -14.56 6.05 -36.86
C GLY A 446 -15.01 4.58 -36.99
N ILE A 447 -14.35 3.66 -36.27
CA ILE A 447 -14.54 2.21 -36.42
C ILE A 447 -15.07 1.63 -35.10
N SER A 448 -14.25 1.67 -34.04
CA SER A 448 -14.52 0.95 -32.80
C SER A 448 -13.78 1.54 -31.61
N ASN A 449 -14.29 1.29 -30.42
CA ASN A 449 -13.58 1.53 -29.17
C ASN A 449 -12.65 0.36 -28.77
N ASP A 450 -12.69 -0.76 -29.49
CA ASP A 450 -11.83 -1.92 -29.26
C ASP A 450 -10.51 -1.80 -30.03
N MET A 451 -9.39 -1.80 -29.30
CA MET A 451 -8.06 -1.69 -29.91
C MET A 451 -7.75 -2.81 -30.91
N ARG A 452 -8.28 -4.02 -30.70
CA ARG A 452 -8.02 -5.16 -31.62
C ARG A 452 -8.60 -4.91 -33.00
N GLU A 453 -9.80 -4.32 -33.06
CA GLU A 453 -10.45 -3.94 -34.31
C GLU A 453 -9.73 -2.75 -34.98
N VAL A 454 -9.25 -1.80 -34.18
CA VAL A 454 -8.45 -0.67 -34.67
C VAL A 454 -7.11 -1.14 -35.25
N GLU A 455 -6.40 -2.05 -34.58
CA GLU A 455 -5.15 -2.63 -35.08
C GLU A 455 -5.37 -3.41 -36.39
N ALA A 456 -6.38 -4.29 -36.43
CA ALA A 456 -6.71 -5.04 -37.63
C ALA A 456 -7.07 -4.11 -38.83
N ALA A 457 -7.79 -3.02 -38.57
CA ALA A 457 -8.10 -2.03 -39.60
C ALA A 457 -6.85 -1.25 -40.04
N ALA A 458 -5.94 -0.93 -39.12
CA ALA A 458 -4.67 -0.27 -39.44
C ALA A 458 -3.79 -1.17 -40.32
N ASP A 459 -3.71 -2.47 -40.01
CA ASP A 459 -2.98 -3.47 -40.79
C ASP A 459 -3.59 -3.66 -42.18
N ALA A 460 -4.92 -3.53 -42.30
CA ALA A 460 -5.63 -3.50 -43.57
C ALA A 460 -5.46 -2.17 -44.36
N GLY A 461 -4.68 -1.21 -43.85
CA GLY A 461 -4.36 0.04 -44.52
C GLY A 461 -5.30 1.21 -44.23
N ASN A 462 -6.18 1.11 -43.22
CA ASN A 462 -7.03 2.23 -42.82
C ASN A 462 -6.20 3.34 -42.14
N THR A 463 -6.17 4.51 -42.77
CA THR A 463 -5.37 5.65 -42.31
C THR A 463 -5.83 6.26 -40.99
N HIS A 464 -7.14 6.29 -40.73
CA HIS A 464 -7.68 6.80 -39.46
C HIS A 464 -7.40 5.84 -38.30
N ALA A 465 -7.52 4.53 -38.54
CA ALA A 465 -7.17 3.51 -37.55
C ALA A 465 -5.68 3.57 -37.18
N LEU A 466 -4.80 3.67 -38.19
CA LEU A 466 -3.36 3.83 -37.97
C LEU A 466 -3.03 5.13 -37.20
N LEU A 467 -3.72 6.22 -37.51
CA LEU A 467 -3.56 7.49 -36.80
C LEU A 467 -4.05 7.39 -35.35
N ALA A 468 -5.19 6.74 -35.10
CA ALA A 468 -5.73 6.51 -33.77
C ALA A 468 -4.74 5.69 -32.91
N LEU A 469 -4.23 4.58 -33.44
CA LEU A 469 -3.21 3.74 -32.78
C LEU A 469 -1.95 4.55 -32.46
N LYS A 470 -1.38 5.28 -33.43
CA LYS A 470 -0.18 6.10 -33.22
C LYS A 470 -0.41 7.20 -32.19
N THR A 471 -1.56 7.86 -32.22
CA THR A 471 -1.87 8.96 -31.29
C THR A 471 -2.05 8.41 -29.87
N PHE A 472 -2.73 7.28 -29.70
CA PHE A 472 -2.87 6.58 -28.43
C PHE A 472 -1.50 6.22 -27.83
N SER A 473 -0.65 5.52 -28.59
CA SER A 473 0.70 5.14 -28.14
C SER A 473 1.62 6.35 -27.89
N TYR A 474 1.48 7.42 -28.67
CA TYR A 474 2.24 8.66 -28.45
C TYR A 474 1.88 9.34 -27.11
N ARG A 475 0.60 9.34 -26.71
CA ARG A 475 0.20 9.85 -25.39
C ARG A 475 0.79 9.03 -24.25
N ILE A 476 0.80 7.70 -24.37
CA ILE A 476 1.44 6.80 -23.39
C ILE A 476 2.93 7.13 -23.27
N LYS A 477 3.65 7.22 -24.39
CA LYS A 477 5.07 7.58 -24.43
C LYS A 477 5.38 8.88 -23.71
N LYS A 478 4.57 9.93 -23.96
CA LYS A 478 4.72 11.22 -23.29
C LYS A 478 4.56 11.10 -21.77
N TYR A 479 3.56 10.35 -21.32
CA TYR A 479 3.33 10.14 -19.89
C TYR A 479 4.44 9.32 -19.23
N ILE A 480 4.99 8.30 -19.90
CA ILE A 480 6.18 7.59 -19.41
C ILE A 480 7.32 8.58 -19.18
N GLY A 481 7.65 9.40 -20.19
CA GLY A 481 8.71 10.39 -20.06
C GLY A 481 8.45 11.44 -18.96
N ALA A 482 7.20 11.89 -18.82
CA ALA A 482 6.81 12.83 -17.77
C ALA A 482 6.97 12.22 -16.37
N TYR A 483 6.60 10.95 -16.19
CA TYR A 483 6.66 10.28 -14.91
C TYR A 483 8.07 9.83 -14.51
N CYS A 484 8.92 9.46 -15.47
CA CYS A 484 10.35 9.32 -15.23
C CYS A 484 10.96 10.65 -14.74
N ALA A 485 10.56 11.78 -15.33
CA ALA A 485 11.05 13.09 -14.89
C ALA A 485 10.52 13.46 -13.50
N ALA A 486 9.26 13.14 -13.18
CA ALA A 486 8.65 13.39 -11.87
C ALA A 486 9.36 12.63 -10.72
N MET A 487 9.83 11.40 -10.99
CA MET A 487 10.50 10.56 -9.99
C MET A 487 12.02 10.70 -10.00
N HIS A 488 12.61 11.45 -10.95
CA HIS A 488 14.06 11.56 -11.16
C HIS A 488 14.77 10.23 -11.53
N GLY A 489 14.00 9.26 -12.00
CA GLY A 489 14.47 7.91 -12.27
C GLY A 489 13.31 6.97 -12.61
N VAL A 490 13.65 5.74 -13.00
CA VAL A 490 12.70 4.65 -13.13
C VAL A 490 13.46 3.31 -13.10
N ASP A 491 13.00 2.38 -12.27
CA ASP A 491 13.49 1.00 -12.24
C ASP A 491 12.70 0.11 -13.21
N ALA A 492 11.39 0.33 -13.30
CA ALA A 492 10.51 -0.48 -14.14
C ALA A 492 9.37 0.30 -14.81
N VAL A 493 9.08 -0.07 -16.06
CA VAL A 493 7.85 0.30 -16.77
C VAL A 493 6.98 -0.95 -16.90
N ILE A 494 5.75 -0.89 -16.36
CA ILE A 494 4.83 -2.03 -16.34
C ILE A 494 3.69 -1.77 -17.33
N PHE A 495 3.38 -2.75 -18.18
CA PHE A 495 2.18 -2.76 -19.00
C PHE A 495 1.17 -3.75 -18.44
N THR A 496 -0.06 -3.28 -18.22
CA THR A 496 -1.18 -4.10 -17.76
C THR A 496 -2.50 -3.64 -18.39
N GLY A 497 -3.62 -4.25 -17.99
CA GLY A 497 -4.92 -4.04 -18.62
C GLY A 497 -5.03 -4.74 -19.99
N GLY A 498 -6.25 -4.87 -20.52
CA GLY A 498 -6.50 -5.69 -21.71
C GLY A 498 -5.63 -5.32 -22.93
N ILE A 499 -5.40 -4.03 -23.17
CA ILE A 499 -4.53 -3.55 -24.26
C ILE A 499 -3.05 -3.74 -23.88
N GLY A 500 -2.66 -3.38 -22.66
CA GLY A 500 -1.25 -3.44 -22.23
C GLY A 500 -0.72 -4.88 -22.16
N GLN A 501 -1.57 -5.82 -21.77
CA GLN A 501 -1.28 -7.26 -21.76
C GLN A 501 -1.28 -7.85 -23.17
N GLY A 502 -2.23 -7.45 -24.01
CA GLY A 502 -2.50 -8.10 -25.30
C GLY A 502 -1.77 -7.53 -26.52
N SER A 503 -1.54 -6.22 -26.60
CA SER A 503 -1.00 -5.58 -27.80
C SER A 503 0.52 -5.35 -27.71
N ALA A 504 1.27 -6.19 -28.44
CA ALA A 504 2.70 -5.97 -28.64
C ALA A 504 2.99 -4.68 -29.43
N GLY A 505 2.11 -4.32 -30.39
CA GLY A 505 2.25 -3.12 -31.20
C GLY A 505 2.18 -1.83 -30.38
N VAL A 506 1.19 -1.73 -29.48
CA VAL A 506 1.05 -0.59 -28.56
C VAL A 506 2.27 -0.46 -27.65
N ARG A 507 2.74 -1.57 -27.05
CA ARG A 507 3.95 -1.56 -26.20
C ARG A 507 5.18 -1.09 -26.98
N SER A 508 5.36 -1.58 -28.21
CA SER A 508 6.48 -1.17 -29.08
C SER A 508 6.45 0.33 -29.36
N LEU A 509 5.30 0.84 -29.81
CA LEU A 509 5.14 2.25 -30.14
C LEU A 509 5.28 3.17 -28.92
N ALA A 510 4.83 2.72 -27.74
CA ALA A 510 4.95 3.45 -26.48
C ALA A 510 6.42 3.56 -26.02
N CYS A 511 7.20 2.49 -26.12
CA CYS A 511 8.61 2.47 -25.72
C CYS A 511 9.59 3.00 -26.78
N GLN A 512 9.18 3.06 -28.05
CA GLN A 512 10.05 3.48 -29.15
C GLN A 512 10.67 4.86 -28.90
N GLY A 513 12.01 4.94 -28.98
CA GLY A 513 12.74 6.20 -28.81
C GLY A 513 12.97 6.61 -27.36
N LEU A 514 12.65 5.77 -26.37
CA LEU A 514 12.97 6.00 -24.95
C LEU A 514 14.31 5.39 -24.51
N ALA A 515 15.13 4.90 -25.45
CA ALA A 515 16.45 4.31 -25.14
C ALA A 515 17.39 5.28 -24.41
N PHE A 516 17.28 6.59 -24.66
CA PHE A 516 18.05 7.61 -23.94
C PHE A 516 17.69 7.74 -22.45
N MET A 517 16.52 7.21 -22.05
CA MET A 517 16.08 7.06 -20.66
C MET A 517 16.36 5.65 -20.12
N GLY A 518 17.12 4.83 -20.84
CA GLY A 518 17.44 3.45 -20.45
C GLY A 518 16.32 2.43 -20.68
N ILE A 519 15.25 2.80 -21.40
CA ILE A 519 14.11 1.93 -21.71
C ILE A 519 14.29 1.33 -23.11
N VAL A 520 14.64 0.04 -23.16
CA VAL A 520 14.82 -0.70 -24.42
C VAL A 520 14.08 -2.03 -24.32
N ILE A 521 13.21 -2.32 -25.30
CA ILE A 521 12.49 -3.59 -25.38
C ILE A 521 13.15 -4.54 -26.37
N ASP A 522 13.07 -5.84 -26.07
CA ASP A 522 13.33 -6.92 -27.00
C ASP A 522 12.03 -7.22 -27.76
N GLU A 523 12.03 -6.95 -29.06
CA GLU A 523 10.84 -7.08 -29.90
C GLU A 523 10.35 -8.53 -30.05
N GLU A 524 11.24 -9.52 -29.94
CA GLU A 524 10.83 -10.92 -29.99
C GLU A 524 10.17 -11.34 -28.67
N LYS A 525 10.78 -11.01 -27.52
CA LYS A 525 10.14 -11.22 -26.21
C LYS A 525 8.80 -10.49 -26.13
N ASN A 526 8.72 -9.27 -26.66
CA ASN A 526 7.50 -8.48 -26.68
C ASN A 526 6.36 -9.16 -27.46
N ARG A 527 6.64 -9.72 -28.65
CA ARG A 527 5.65 -10.47 -29.44
C ARG A 527 5.22 -11.78 -28.79
N GLN A 528 6.15 -12.46 -28.11
CA GLN A 528 5.89 -13.75 -27.47
C GLN A 528 5.30 -13.64 -26.06
N ALA A 529 5.18 -12.42 -25.51
CA ALA A 529 4.75 -12.19 -24.14
C ALA A 529 3.36 -12.79 -23.86
N LYS A 530 3.27 -13.64 -22.83
CA LYS A 530 2.02 -14.26 -22.34
C LYS A 530 1.42 -13.44 -21.20
N GLY A 531 1.21 -12.14 -21.45
CA GLY A 531 0.88 -11.13 -20.44
C GLY A 531 -0.43 -11.34 -19.68
N PHE A 532 -1.33 -12.18 -20.18
CA PHE A 532 -2.57 -12.57 -19.47
C PHE A 532 -2.39 -13.74 -18.49
N LEU A 533 -1.26 -14.47 -18.57
CA LEU A 533 -1.01 -15.68 -17.80
C LEU A 533 0.07 -15.50 -16.74
N GLN A 534 1.11 -14.72 -17.05
CA GLN A 534 2.27 -14.56 -16.19
C GLN A 534 2.98 -13.23 -16.42
N VAL A 535 3.82 -12.83 -15.46
CA VAL A 535 4.74 -11.72 -15.63
C VAL A 535 5.76 -12.07 -16.72
N CYS A 536 5.95 -11.16 -17.68
CA CYS A 536 6.92 -11.31 -18.76
C CYS A 536 7.87 -10.12 -18.75
N ASP A 537 9.19 -10.36 -18.64
CA ASP A 537 10.20 -9.33 -18.88
C ASP A 537 10.47 -9.24 -20.39
N ILE A 538 10.10 -8.11 -20.98
CA ILE A 538 10.27 -7.81 -22.40
C ILE A 538 11.42 -6.82 -22.64
N SER A 539 12.25 -6.54 -21.63
CA SER A 539 13.44 -5.69 -21.80
C SER A 539 14.54 -6.38 -22.61
N ALA A 540 15.27 -5.56 -23.36
CA ALA A 540 16.53 -5.95 -23.97
C ALA A 540 17.60 -6.16 -22.88
N GLU A 541 18.64 -6.95 -23.19
CA GLU A 541 19.69 -7.29 -22.22
C GLU A 541 20.48 -6.07 -21.72
N ASP A 542 20.64 -5.05 -22.57
CA ASP A 542 21.33 -3.79 -22.29
C ASP A 542 20.40 -2.69 -21.74
N SER A 543 19.12 -3.01 -21.50
CA SER A 543 18.16 -2.07 -20.92
C SER A 543 18.49 -1.83 -19.45
N ALA A 544 18.73 -0.57 -19.07
CA ALA A 544 18.92 -0.18 -17.67
C ALA A 544 17.60 -0.28 -16.87
N VAL A 545 16.47 -0.04 -17.55
CA VAL A 545 15.12 -0.09 -16.99
C VAL A 545 14.45 -1.41 -17.38
N ARG A 546 13.78 -2.08 -16.43
CA ARG A 546 13.00 -3.28 -16.73
C ARG A 546 11.67 -2.92 -17.37
N VAL A 547 11.28 -3.63 -18.42
CA VAL A 547 9.97 -3.42 -19.07
C VAL A 547 9.18 -4.71 -18.92
N LEU A 548 8.12 -4.65 -18.12
CA LEU A 548 7.37 -5.83 -17.70
C LEU A 548 5.95 -5.79 -18.26
N VAL A 549 5.45 -6.95 -18.67
CA VAL A 549 4.02 -7.16 -18.92
C VAL A 549 3.47 -7.97 -17.76
N VAL A 550 2.54 -7.39 -17.00
CA VAL A 550 2.04 -7.96 -15.74
C VAL A 550 0.53 -8.18 -15.82
N PRO A 551 0.00 -9.40 -15.63
CA PRO A 551 -1.43 -9.61 -15.51
C PRO A 551 -1.96 -8.87 -14.28
N THR A 552 -3.06 -8.13 -14.40
CA THR A 552 -3.73 -7.49 -13.25
C THR A 552 -4.81 -8.42 -12.72
N ASP A 553 -5.00 -8.43 -11.39
CA ASP A 553 -6.07 -9.16 -10.72
C ASP A 553 -6.65 -8.25 -9.62
N GLU A 554 -7.52 -7.34 -10.05
CA GLU A 554 -8.15 -6.36 -9.15
C GLU A 554 -9.02 -7.07 -8.09
N GLU A 555 -9.67 -8.18 -8.46
CA GLU A 555 -10.52 -8.91 -7.52
C GLU A 555 -9.70 -9.58 -6.42
N ARG A 556 -8.55 -10.19 -6.75
CA ARG A 556 -7.64 -10.73 -5.74
C ARG A 556 -7.07 -9.63 -4.85
N MET A 557 -6.79 -8.45 -5.41
CA MET A 557 -6.36 -7.31 -4.61
C MET A 557 -7.45 -6.83 -3.64
N ILE A 558 -8.71 -6.77 -4.07
CA ILE A 558 -9.85 -6.45 -3.19
C ILE A 558 -10.01 -7.52 -2.10
N ALA A 559 -9.86 -8.80 -2.43
CA ALA A 559 -9.91 -9.88 -1.44
C ALA A 559 -8.80 -9.74 -0.39
N ARG A 560 -7.56 -9.45 -0.83
CA ARG A 560 -6.43 -9.17 0.06
C ARG A 560 -6.74 -8.00 0.99
N GLU A 561 -7.19 -6.87 0.46
CA GLU A 561 -7.51 -5.69 1.28
C GLU A 561 -8.69 -5.96 2.23
N THR A 562 -9.65 -6.79 1.82
CA THR A 562 -10.74 -7.24 2.69
C THR A 562 -10.20 -8.03 3.88
N LEU A 563 -9.32 -9.01 3.64
CA LEU A 563 -8.65 -9.77 4.70
C LEU A 563 -7.86 -8.86 5.64
N ARG A 564 -7.06 -7.94 5.09
CA ARG A 564 -6.30 -6.97 5.91
C ARG A 564 -7.19 -6.14 6.81
N VAL A 565 -8.32 -5.64 6.30
CA VAL A 565 -9.28 -4.87 7.12
C VAL A 565 -9.91 -5.73 8.21
N LEU A 566 -10.17 -7.01 7.94
CA LEU A 566 -10.76 -7.94 8.91
C LEU A 566 -9.75 -8.34 9.99
N ASP A 567 -8.49 -8.58 9.63
CA ASP A 567 -7.40 -8.84 10.59
C ASP A 567 -7.17 -7.61 11.49
N LEU A 568 -7.28 -6.42 10.90
CA LEU A 568 -7.22 -5.14 11.61
C LEU A 568 -8.52 -4.77 12.30
N ARG A 569 -9.59 -5.56 12.22
CA ARG A 569 -10.89 -5.21 12.84
C ARG A 569 -10.77 -5.05 14.34
N TYR A 570 -10.05 -5.96 14.99
CA TYR A 570 -9.81 -5.89 16.43
C TYR A 570 -9.03 -4.63 16.82
N VAL A 571 -8.01 -4.29 16.03
CA VAL A 571 -7.25 -3.06 16.19
C VAL A 571 -8.13 -1.83 15.95
N SER A 572 -8.98 -1.86 14.93
CA SER A 572 -9.92 -0.78 14.60
C SER A 572 -10.98 -0.60 15.69
N GLU A 573 -11.42 -1.68 16.33
CA GLU A 573 -12.32 -1.67 17.48
C GLU A 573 -11.62 -1.12 18.74
N ILE A 574 -10.35 -1.47 18.96
CA ILE A 574 -9.49 -0.86 19.99
C ILE A 574 -9.30 0.64 19.73
N ILE A 575 -8.94 1.04 18.50
CA ILE A 575 -8.79 2.44 18.08
C ILE A 575 -10.11 3.17 18.24
N ALA A 576 -11.25 2.58 17.84
CA ALA A 576 -12.57 3.18 18.00
C ALA A 576 -12.91 3.43 19.47
N GLN A 577 -12.54 2.51 20.37
CA GLN A 577 -12.66 2.69 21.82
C GLN A 577 -11.65 3.72 22.38
N GLN A 578 -10.55 3.96 21.67
CA GLN A 578 -9.44 4.85 22.04
C GLN A 578 -9.38 6.16 21.25
N LYS A 579 -10.37 6.45 20.39
CA LYS A 579 -10.47 7.63 19.50
C LYS A 579 -10.34 8.99 20.21
N GLN A 580 -10.36 8.99 21.54
CA GLN A 580 -10.22 10.18 22.38
C GLN A 580 -8.83 10.36 23.02
N LEU A 581 -7.89 9.44 22.80
CA LEU A 581 -6.54 9.60 23.35
C LEU A 581 -5.73 10.59 22.50
N PRO A 582 -5.24 11.69 23.10
CA PRO A 582 -4.48 12.68 22.35
C PRO A 582 -3.05 12.18 22.08
N VAL A 583 -2.61 12.34 20.84
CA VAL A 583 -1.21 12.24 20.41
C VAL A 583 -0.64 13.66 20.36
N PRO A 584 0.35 14.02 21.21
CA PRO A 584 1.01 15.32 21.13
C PRO A 584 1.67 15.51 19.76
N ILE A 585 1.56 16.70 19.18
CA ILE A 585 2.18 17.06 17.90
C ILE A 585 3.38 17.96 18.17
N GLU A 586 4.48 17.66 17.48
CA GLU A 586 5.73 18.40 17.51
C GLU A 586 6.13 18.77 16.08
N ILE A 587 6.43 20.05 15.87
CA ILE A 587 6.99 20.53 14.61
C ILE A 587 8.49 20.31 14.64
N SER A 588 8.96 19.50 13.70
CA SER A 588 10.36 19.20 13.50
C SER A 588 10.95 20.26 12.57
N ALA A 589 11.76 21.14 13.13
CA ALA A 589 12.56 22.07 12.35
C ALA A 589 13.62 21.30 11.55
N HIS A 590 14.10 21.91 10.46
CA HIS A 590 15.28 21.42 9.75
C HIS A 590 16.44 21.19 10.71
N HIS A 591 17.20 20.12 10.48
CA HIS A 591 18.32 19.79 11.34
C HIS A 591 19.30 18.84 10.66
N VAL A 592 20.44 18.66 11.31
CA VAL A 592 21.52 17.77 10.83
C VAL A 592 21.88 16.78 11.91
N HIS A 593 21.97 15.51 11.52
CA HIS A 593 22.66 14.47 12.27
C HIS A 593 24.04 14.26 11.66
N LEU A 594 25.08 14.12 12.49
CA LEU A 594 26.46 14.00 12.03
C LEU A 594 27.09 12.66 12.42
N SER A 595 27.95 12.15 11.54
CA SER A 595 28.92 11.11 11.88
C SER A 595 30.11 11.69 12.64
N ARG A 596 30.82 10.86 13.42
CA ARG A 596 32.05 11.27 14.12
C ARG A 596 33.04 11.96 13.20
N GLU A 597 33.28 11.39 12.02
CA GLU A 597 34.17 11.96 11.00
C GLU A 597 33.77 13.40 10.63
N HIS A 598 32.48 13.63 10.38
CA HIS A 598 31.99 14.95 10.01
C HIS A 598 31.92 15.92 11.19
N VAL A 599 31.71 15.46 12.41
CA VAL A 599 31.86 16.30 13.61
C VAL A 599 33.27 16.87 13.67
N GLU A 600 34.28 16.02 13.48
CA GLU A 600 35.67 16.44 13.51
C GLU A 600 36.03 17.38 12.36
N ALA A 601 35.53 17.10 11.15
CA ALA A 601 35.76 17.96 9.99
C ALA A 601 35.09 19.34 10.11
N LEU A 602 33.91 19.42 10.71
CA LEU A 602 33.12 20.66 10.81
C LEU A 602 33.49 21.52 12.01
N PHE A 603 33.89 20.89 13.13
CA PHE A 603 34.10 21.58 14.42
C PHE A 603 35.51 21.40 15.02
N GLY A 604 36.32 20.48 14.48
CA GLY A 604 37.71 20.27 14.85
C GLY A 604 37.98 18.88 15.43
N PRO A 605 39.23 18.38 15.36
CA PRO A 605 39.59 17.05 15.85
C PRO A 605 39.25 16.84 17.33
N GLY A 606 38.60 15.71 17.67
CA GLY A 606 38.21 15.39 19.04
C GLY A 606 37.06 16.22 19.62
N HIS A 607 36.38 17.04 18.81
CA HIS A 607 35.24 17.84 19.26
C HIS A 607 34.12 16.96 19.79
N GLN A 608 33.54 17.35 20.94
CA GLN A 608 32.35 16.72 21.53
C GLN A 608 31.19 17.69 21.46
N PHE A 609 29.99 17.18 21.17
CA PHE A 609 28.80 18.02 21.10
C PHE A 609 28.53 18.77 22.40
N THR A 610 28.24 20.05 22.27
CA THR A 610 27.85 20.88 23.39
C THR A 610 26.33 20.84 23.51
N HIS A 611 25.83 20.29 24.62
CA HIS A 611 24.39 20.25 24.88
C HIS A 611 23.78 21.67 24.91
N HIS A 612 22.63 21.83 24.25
CA HIS A 612 21.84 23.06 24.27
C HIS A 612 20.51 22.88 24.99
N SER A 613 19.73 21.87 24.60
CA SER A 613 18.45 21.53 25.21
C SER A 613 18.10 20.07 24.93
N ASP A 614 17.40 19.42 25.85
CA ASP A 614 16.83 18.11 25.60
C ASP A 614 15.72 18.20 24.56
N LEU A 615 15.63 17.16 23.72
CA LEU A 615 14.47 16.96 22.85
C LEU A 615 13.43 16.10 23.57
N SER A 616 12.24 16.03 23.00
CA SER A 616 11.13 15.23 23.54
C SER A 616 11.46 13.75 23.62
N GLN A 617 12.26 13.26 22.67
CA GLN A 617 12.70 11.87 22.60
C GLN A 617 13.87 11.62 23.57
N PRO A 618 13.73 10.68 24.51
CA PRO A 618 14.77 10.34 25.48
C PRO A 618 16.15 10.09 24.84
N GLY A 619 17.17 10.74 25.39
CA GLY A 619 18.56 10.60 24.93
C GLY A 619 18.92 11.39 23.67
N GLN A 620 17.95 12.06 23.02
CA GLN A 620 18.20 13.00 21.93
C GLN A 620 18.29 14.43 22.48
N PHE A 621 19.18 15.24 21.92
CA PHE A 621 19.39 16.62 22.36
C PHE A 621 19.76 17.52 21.20
N ALA A 622 19.33 18.78 21.27
CA ALA A 622 19.84 19.82 20.41
C ALA A 622 21.23 20.23 20.88
N CYS A 623 22.14 20.43 19.93
CA CYS A 623 23.51 20.87 20.20
C CYS A 623 23.62 22.40 20.04
N LYS A 624 24.59 23.06 20.68
CA LYS A 624 24.84 24.50 20.44
C LYS A 624 25.39 24.73 19.04
N GLU A 625 26.07 23.71 18.52
CA GLU A 625 26.59 23.59 17.19
C GLU A 625 25.47 23.79 16.16
N MET A 626 25.81 24.57 15.13
CA MET A 626 24.98 24.79 13.96
C MET A 626 25.89 24.74 12.74
N VAL A 627 25.33 24.30 11.62
CA VAL A 627 25.99 24.27 10.32
C VAL A 627 25.22 25.12 9.33
N ASN A 628 25.89 25.56 8.27
CA ASN A 628 25.21 26.13 7.12
C ASN A 628 25.11 25.05 6.04
N LEU A 629 23.93 24.92 5.46
CA LEU A 629 23.69 24.07 4.30
C LEU A 629 23.94 24.90 3.05
N VAL A 630 24.79 24.43 2.16
CA VAL A 630 25.10 25.10 0.90
C VAL A 630 24.82 24.14 -0.24
N GLY A 631 23.78 24.46 -1.02
CA GLY A 631 23.41 23.74 -2.23
C GLY A 631 23.78 24.52 -3.50
N PRO A 632 23.51 23.96 -4.69
CA PRO A 632 23.89 24.56 -5.97
C PRO A 632 23.33 25.97 -6.23
N LYS A 633 22.15 26.30 -5.66
CA LYS A 633 21.48 27.59 -5.88
C LYS A 633 21.65 28.59 -4.74
N GLY A 634 21.98 28.13 -3.54
CA GLY A 634 21.97 28.99 -2.38
C GLY A 634 22.27 28.26 -1.08
N ARG A 635 21.94 28.94 0.03
CA ARG A 635 22.31 28.47 1.37
C ARG A 635 21.19 28.63 2.39
N VAL A 636 21.17 27.74 3.38
CA VAL A 636 20.36 27.84 4.60
C VAL A 636 21.33 27.93 5.77
N ASP A 637 21.29 29.05 6.48
CA ASP A 637 22.22 29.33 7.57
C ASP A 637 21.70 28.84 8.92
N ARG A 638 22.64 28.47 9.79
CA ARG A 638 22.38 28.17 11.21
C ARG A 638 21.41 27.01 11.42
N VAL A 639 21.55 25.95 10.64
CA VAL A 639 20.80 24.71 10.82
C VAL A 639 21.35 23.95 12.02
N ARG A 640 20.46 23.54 12.91
CA ARG A 640 20.80 22.93 14.20
C ARG A 640 21.39 21.53 14.02
N VAL A 641 22.44 21.22 14.76
CA VAL A 641 22.94 19.84 14.90
C VAL A 641 22.20 19.14 16.04
N LEU A 642 21.78 17.90 15.82
CA LEU A 642 21.16 17.04 16.84
C LEU A 642 22.10 15.90 17.24
N GLY A 643 22.20 15.68 18.55
CA GLY A 643 22.92 14.57 19.15
C GLY A 643 21.97 13.45 19.61
N PRO A 644 22.50 12.22 19.78
CA PRO A 644 23.91 11.84 19.68
C PRO A 644 24.38 11.68 18.21
N GLU A 645 25.69 11.48 18.04
CA GLU A 645 26.29 11.16 16.74
C GLU A 645 25.66 9.90 16.13
N ARG A 646 25.58 9.87 14.80
CA ARG A 646 25.06 8.73 14.03
C ARG A 646 26.17 8.04 13.23
N LYS A 647 25.89 6.85 12.69
CA LYS A 647 26.82 6.13 11.80
C LYS A 647 27.06 6.90 10.48
N ALA A 648 26.05 7.61 9.99
CA ALA A 648 26.12 8.41 8.77
C ALA A 648 25.52 9.81 9.02
N THR A 649 26.00 10.79 8.26
CA THR A 649 25.44 12.15 8.26
C THR A 649 24.17 12.22 7.45
N GLN A 650 23.19 12.95 7.97
CA GLN A 650 21.91 13.18 7.34
C GLN A 650 21.46 14.61 7.58
N VAL A 651 20.85 15.21 6.56
CA VAL A 651 20.28 16.56 6.60
C VAL A 651 18.79 16.44 6.33
N GLU A 652 17.97 16.89 7.27
CA GLU A 652 16.53 16.99 7.09
C GLU A 652 16.17 18.45 6.78
N ILE A 653 15.55 18.70 5.63
CA ILE A 653 15.11 20.03 5.18
C ILE A 653 13.61 20.07 4.92
N ALA A 654 13.02 21.26 4.96
CA ALA A 654 11.63 21.46 4.55
C ALA A 654 11.49 21.54 3.01
N MET A 655 10.29 21.30 2.48
CA MET A 655 10.02 21.37 1.03
C MET A 655 10.35 22.75 0.44
N THR A 656 10.07 23.82 1.17
CA THR A 656 10.38 25.20 0.74
C THR A 656 11.89 25.46 0.61
N GLU A 657 12.72 24.73 1.36
CA GLU A 657 14.18 24.89 1.38
C GLU A 657 14.86 24.22 0.21
N GLN A 658 14.22 23.20 -0.39
CA GLN A 658 14.66 22.55 -1.62
C GLN A 658 14.94 23.59 -2.71
N PHE A 659 14.04 24.56 -2.88
CA PHE A 659 14.17 25.63 -3.86
C PHE A 659 15.34 26.57 -3.56
N LYS A 660 15.54 26.89 -2.28
CA LYS A 660 16.58 27.81 -1.82
C LYS A 660 17.98 27.21 -1.97
N LEU A 661 18.12 25.93 -1.64
CA LEU A 661 19.37 25.19 -1.77
C LEU A 661 19.61 24.75 -3.22
N GLY A 662 18.56 24.51 -4.00
CA GLY A 662 18.65 23.96 -5.34
C GLY A 662 18.93 22.46 -5.36
N VAL A 663 18.37 21.74 -4.39
CA VAL A 663 18.42 20.27 -4.29
C VAL A 663 17.00 19.73 -4.28
N SER A 664 16.78 18.54 -4.81
CA SER A 664 15.48 17.88 -4.88
C SER A 664 15.47 16.60 -4.05
N PRO A 665 15.48 16.71 -2.70
CA PRO A 665 15.48 15.54 -1.84
C PRO A 665 14.11 14.83 -1.84
N PRO A 666 14.10 13.49 -1.80
CA PRO A 666 12.87 12.73 -1.66
C PRO A 666 12.32 12.80 -0.23
N VAL A 667 11.04 12.42 -0.06
CA VAL A 667 10.45 12.20 1.26
C VAL A 667 10.84 10.80 1.75
N ARG A 668 11.51 10.70 2.90
CA ARG A 668 12.09 9.46 3.44
C ARG A 668 11.97 9.36 4.95
N GLU A 669 12.03 8.14 5.46
CA GLU A 669 12.18 7.91 6.90
C GLU A 669 13.57 8.35 7.37
N SER A 670 13.67 8.93 8.57
CA SER A 670 14.96 9.34 9.14
C SER A 670 15.87 8.11 9.30
N GLY A 671 17.03 8.16 8.65
CA GLY A 671 18.00 7.07 8.52
C GLY A 671 18.12 6.52 7.10
N ASP A 672 17.13 6.76 6.23
CA ASP A 672 17.13 6.29 4.86
C ASP A 672 17.74 7.32 3.89
N ILE A 673 19.04 7.17 3.65
CA ILE A 673 19.85 8.13 2.89
C ILE A 673 20.27 7.63 1.49
N GLU A 674 19.86 6.43 1.08
CA GLU A 674 20.23 5.89 -0.23
C GLU A 674 19.49 6.61 -1.37
N ASN A 675 20.18 6.80 -2.51
CA ASN A 675 19.67 7.53 -3.67
C ASN A 675 19.16 8.95 -3.36
N THR A 676 19.69 9.58 -2.31
CA THR A 676 19.36 10.96 -1.94
C THR A 676 20.41 11.93 -2.46
N PRO A 677 20.05 13.19 -2.76
CA PRO A 677 21.03 14.20 -3.14
C PRO A 677 21.96 14.55 -1.97
N GLY A 678 23.14 15.03 -2.31
CA GLY A 678 24.10 15.63 -1.39
C GLY A 678 24.04 17.16 -1.35
N LEU A 679 24.80 17.76 -0.45
CA LEU A 679 25.07 19.20 -0.36
C LEU A 679 26.33 19.46 0.46
N THR A 680 26.79 20.71 0.52
CA THR A 680 27.92 21.09 1.36
C THR A 680 27.46 21.56 2.73
N LEU A 681 28.06 21.02 3.79
CA LEU A 681 27.94 21.49 5.17
C LEU A 681 29.10 22.40 5.51
N GLU A 682 28.84 23.56 6.09
CA GLU A 682 29.86 24.47 6.64
C GLU A 682 29.72 24.56 8.16
N GLY A 683 30.77 24.19 8.89
CA GLY A 683 30.89 24.34 10.33
C GLY A 683 31.85 25.48 10.69
N THR A 684 32.18 25.61 11.98
CA THR A 684 33.05 26.69 12.46
C THR A 684 34.54 26.44 12.20
N ALA A 685 34.95 25.18 12.00
CA ALA A 685 36.34 24.79 11.77
C ALA A 685 36.62 24.34 10.33
N GLY A 686 35.58 23.97 9.56
CA GLY A 686 35.75 23.46 8.20
C GLY A 686 34.43 23.22 7.48
N SER A 687 34.50 22.57 6.33
CA SER A 687 33.36 22.21 5.49
C SER A 687 33.46 20.77 5.00
N VAL A 688 32.31 20.14 4.78
CA VAL A 688 32.18 18.77 4.27
C VAL A 688 31.26 18.79 3.05
N VAL A 689 31.70 18.20 1.94
CA VAL A 689 30.82 17.94 0.80
C VAL A 689 30.20 16.57 1.01
N LEU A 690 28.87 16.51 1.10
CA LEU A 690 28.13 15.26 1.12
C LEU A 690 27.78 14.85 -0.29
N ASP A 691 28.04 13.60 -0.64
CA ASP A 691 27.57 13.02 -1.91
C ASP A 691 26.09 12.62 -1.87
N LYS A 692 25.60 12.29 -0.66
CA LYS A 692 24.21 11.91 -0.36
C LYS A 692 23.85 12.27 1.09
N GLY A 693 22.57 12.19 1.44
CA GLY A 693 22.08 12.29 2.83
C GLY A 693 21.07 13.41 3.08
N VAL A 694 20.62 14.11 2.04
CA VAL A 694 19.60 15.17 2.17
C VAL A 694 18.22 14.59 1.91
N ILE A 695 17.32 14.72 2.89
CA ILE A 695 15.93 14.21 2.81
C ILE A 695 14.92 15.27 3.25
N CYS A 696 13.67 15.10 2.82
CA CYS A 696 12.52 15.61 3.57
C CYS A 696 12.00 14.49 4.47
N ALA A 697 11.82 14.79 5.76
CA ALA A 697 11.41 13.78 6.72
C ALA A 697 9.97 13.34 6.46
N HIS A 698 9.73 12.04 6.44
CA HIS A 698 8.40 11.50 6.47
C HIS A 698 7.75 11.77 7.84
N ARG A 699 6.50 12.24 7.83
CA ARG A 699 5.73 12.41 9.06
C ARG A 699 5.58 11.05 9.78
N HIS A 700 5.75 11.07 11.09
CA HIS A 700 5.77 9.84 11.88
C HIS A 700 5.34 10.09 13.32
N ILE A 701 4.95 9.04 14.03
CA ILE A 701 4.68 9.08 15.47
C ILE A 701 5.70 8.19 16.16
N HIS A 702 6.42 8.77 17.10
CA HIS A 702 7.19 7.99 18.06
C HIS A 702 6.25 7.43 19.12
N MET A 703 6.32 6.13 19.39
CA MET A 703 5.54 5.45 20.41
C MET A 703 6.43 4.54 21.24
N SER A 704 6.21 4.51 22.56
CA SER A 704 6.68 3.37 23.34
C SER A 704 5.84 2.13 22.98
N PRO A 705 6.30 0.90 23.25
CA PRO A 705 5.47 -0.30 23.06
C PRO A 705 4.17 -0.26 23.87
N GLU A 706 4.17 0.40 25.03
CA GLU A 706 2.96 0.62 25.83
C GLU A 706 2.01 1.59 25.14
N ASP A 707 2.52 2.69 24.56
CA ASP A 707 1.71 3.62 23.78
C ASP A 707 1.11 2.92 22.56
N ALA A 708 1.94 2.23 21.77
CA ALA A 708 1.50 1.51 20.57
C ALA A 708 0.32 0.59 20.90
N LEU A 709 0.44 -0.24 21.93
CA LEU A 709 -0.67 -1.05 22.43
C LEU A 709 -1.88 -0.22 22.88
N ARG A 710 -1.63 0.87 23.62
CA ARG A 710 -2.68 1.79 24.08
C ARG A 710 -3.36 2.53 22.94
N PHE A 711 -2.85 2.49 21.71
CA PHE A 711 -3.53 2.96 20.51
C PHE A 711 -3.96 1.80 19.60
N GLY A 712 -3.71 0.54 19.97
CA GLY A 712 -3.89 -0.63 19.11
C GLY A 712 -2.89 -0.72 17.95
N LEU A 713 -1.88 0.13 17.90
CA LEU A 713 -0.93 0.26 16.80
C LEU A 713 0.30 -0.63 16.98
N LYS A 714 0.99 -0.88 15.88
CA LYS A 714 2.27 -1.60 15.81
C LYS A 714 3.34 -0.74 15.16
N ASP A 715 4.59 -1.19 15.24
CA ASP A 715 5.67 -0.56 14.47
C ASP A 715 5.33 -0.59 12.98
N ARG A 716 5.75 0.45 12.27
CA ARG A 716 5.53 0.68 10.83
C ARG A 716 4.07 0.81 10.38
N ASN A 717 3.08 0.63 11.26
CA ASN A 717 1.70 0.95 10.92
C ASN A 717 1.61 2.38 10.38
N ARG A 718 0.99 2.55 9.22
CA ARG A 718 0.61 3.87 8.75
C ARG A 718 -0.72 4.23 9.38
N VAL A 719 -0.86 5.44 9.90
CA VAL A 719 -2.11 5.88 10.51
C VAL A 719 -2.54 7.24 10.00
N ARG A 720 -3.85 7.47 10.07
CA ARG A 720 -4.43 8.79 9.91
C ARG A 720 -4.52 9.47 11.25
N ILE A 721 -4.07 10.72 11.32
CA ILE A 721 -4.18 11.56 12.50
C ILE A 721 -5.11 12.72 12.20
N ARG A 722 -6.28 12.71 12.84
CA ARG A 722 -7.21 13.84 12.81
C ARG A 722 -6.74 14.89 13.81
N VAL A 723 -6.63 16.13 13.36
CA VAL A 723 -6.30 17.28 14.19
C VAL A 723 -7.49 18.22 14.16
N GLU A 724 -8.02 18.51 15.34
CA GLU A 724 -9.11 19.46 15.52
C GLU A 724 -8.54 20.86 15.43
N THR A 725 -8.45 21.38 14.20
CA THR A 725 -8.25 22.81 13.96
C THR A 725 -9.62 23.43 13.66
N GLY A 726 -9.73 24.75 13.45
CA GLY A 726 -11.01 25.38 13.06
C GLY A 726 -11.67 24.77 11.79
N ARG A 727 -10.96 23.87 11.10
CA ARG A 727 -11.46 22.88 10.13
C ARG A 727 -10.96 21.48 10.58
N ASP A 728 -11.78 20.45 10.46
CA ASP A 728 -11.30 19.07 10.67
C ASP A 728 -10.24 18.73 9.62
N LEU A 729 -8.99 18.55 10.06
CA LEU A 729 -7.86 18.19 9.20
C LEU A 729 -7.43 16.77 9.52
N ILE A 730 -7.14 15.96 8.49
CA ILE A 730 -6.63 14.60 8.67
C ILE A 730 -5.29 14.48 7.95
N PHE A 731 -4.24 14.19 8.71
CA PHE A 731 -2.94 13.77 8.15
C PHE A 731 -3.00 12.28 7.88
N GLY A 732 -2.95 11.89 6.61
CA GLY A 732 -2.63 10.52 6.22
C GLY A 732 -1.12 10.26 6.18
N ASP A 733 -0.75 9.01 5.97
CA ASP A 733 0.59 8.46 5.87
C ASP A 733 1.48 8.79 7.08
N VAL A 734 0.93 8.76 8.30
CA VAL A 734 1.74 8.96 9.51
C VAL A 734 2.32 7.63 9.94
N VAL A 735 3.63 7.43 9.78
CA VAL A 735 4.30 6.15 10.12
C VAL A 735 4.46 6.04 11.64
N VAL A 736 3.96 4.96 12.23
CA VAL A 736 4.20 4.64 13.63
C VAL A 736 5.59 4.04 13.76
N ARG A 737 6.39 4.57 14.69
CA ARG A 737 7.71 4.07 15.05
C ARG A 737 7.68 3.68 16.51
N VAL A 738 7.89 2.40 16.79
CA VAL A 738 7.83 1.84 18.14
C VAL A 738 9.23 1.55 18.66
N SER A 739 9.60 2.18 19.76
CA SER A 739 10.83 1.87 20.48
C SER A 739 10.62 2.06 21.98
N PRO A 740 11.19 1.20 22.83
CA PRO A 740 11.21 1.42 24.28
C PRO A 740 11.83 2.75 24.71
N SER A 741 12.67 3.34 23.84
CA SER A 741 13.29 4.65 24.07
C SER A 741 12.43 5.83 23.63
N PHE A 742 11.29 5.60 22.99
CA PHE A 742 10.46 6.66 22.45
C PHE A 742 9.44 7.18 23.46
N LYS A 743 9.13 8.46 23.32
CA LYS A 743 8.04 9.13 23.98
C LYS A 743 6.97 9.47 22.95
N LEU A 744 5.70 9.28 23.29
CA LEU A 744 4.56 9.56 22.42
C LEU A 744 4.60 11.00 21.87
N ALA A 745 4.87 11.13 20.57
CA ALA A 745 4.79 12.40 19.84
C ALA A 745 4.69 12.15 18.33
N MET A 746 3.76 12.85 17.67
CA MET A 746 3.69 12.97 16.23
C MET A 746 4.63 14.09 15.75
N HIS A 747 5.51 13.77 14.82
CA HIS A 747 6.42 14.71 14.19
C HIS A 747 5.89 15.12 12.82
N LEU A 748 5.68 16.42 12.64
CA LEU A 748 5.37 17.07 11.36
C LEU A 748 6.53 17.95 10.93
N ASP A 749 6.72 18.13 9.63
CA ASP A 749 7.68 19.13 9.15
C ASP A 749 7.14 20.56 9.33
N THR A 750 8.03 21.54 9.16
CA THR A 750 7.70 22.96 9.37
C THR A 750 6.71 23.51 8.34
N ASP A 751 6.80 23.09 7.09
CA ASP A 751 5.87 23.51 6.03
C ASP A 751 4.49 22.90 6.26
N GLU A 752 4.42 21.64 6.67
CA GLU A 752 3.18 20.95 7.06
C GLU A 752 2.50 21.64 8.23
N GLY A 753 3.26 21.94 9.29
CA GLY A 753 2.76 22.68 10.45
C GLY A 753 2.20 24.05 10.04
N ASN A 754 2.93 24.82 9.24
CA ASN A 754 2.49 26.13 8.79
C ASN A 754 1.25 26.06 7.89
N ALA A 755 1.22 25.14 6.92
CA ALA A 755 0.10 24.96 6.00
C ALA A 755 -1.19 24.55 6.73
N ALA A 756 -1.06 23.75 7.79
CA ALA A 756 -2.15 23.30 8.62
C ALA A 756 -2.52 24.26 9.77
N SER A 757 -1.76 25.35 9.96
CA SER A 757 -1.85 26.21 11.15
C SER A 757 -1.69 25.43 12.47
N ILE A 758 -0.78 24.47 12.49
CA ILE A 758 -0.45 23.62 13.64
C ILE A 758 0.87 24.05 14.27
N THR A 759 0.87 24.12 15.60
CA THR A 759 2.06 24.43 16.40
C THR A 759 2.38 23.30 17.37
N THR A 760 3.66 23.18 17.74
CA THR A 760 4.12 22.24 18.78
C THR A 760 3.28 22.37 20.05
N GLY A 761 2.81 21.24 20.58
CA GLY A 761 1.96 21.17 21.77
C GLY A 761 0.46 21.05 21.46
N MET A 762 0.04 21.18 20.20
CA MET A 762 -1.28 20.74 19.76
C MET A 762 -1.40 19.21 19.85
N VAL A 763 -2.62 18.70 19.76
CA VAL A 763 -2.90 17.27 19.85
C VAL A 763 -3.65 16.79 18.61
N GLY A 764 -3.30 15.61 18.16
CA GLY A 764 -4.04 14.85 17.15
C GLY A 764 -4.66 13.61 17.76
N PHE A 765 -5.53 12.96 16.99
CA PHE A 765 -6.23 11.73 17.38
C PHE A 765 -6.07 10.71 16.26
N VAL A 766 -5.73 9.48 16.63
CA VAL A 766 -5.69 8.36 15.67
C VAL A 766 -7.10 8.13 15.12
N ASP A 767 -7.27 8.42 13.84
CA ASP A 767 -8.54 8.29 13.13
C ASP A 767 -8.73 6.88 12.55
N GLY A 768 -7.63 6.23 12.15
CA GLY A 768 -7.61 4.84 11.70
C GLY A 768 -6.22 4.40 11.21
N ILE A 769 -6.03 3.09 11.04
CA ILE A 769 -4.84 2.52 10.38
C ILE A 769 -5.03 2.54 8.88
N GLN A 770 -3.96 2.86 8.17
CA GLN A 770 -3.83 2.70 6.74
C GLN A 770 -3.07 1.41 6.44
N PRO A 771 -3.53 0.58 5.49
CA PRO A 771 -2.79 -0.58 5.05
C PRO A 771 -1.49 -0.16 4.34
N ASP A 772 -0.44 -0.97 4.54
CA ASP A 772 0.87 -0.80 3.90
C ASP A 772 0.82 -0.97 2.39
#